data_AF-F2QZF6-F1
#
_entry.id   AF-F2QZF6-F1
#
_cell.length_a   1.000
_cell.length_b   1.000
_cell.length_c   1.000
_cell.angle_alpha   90.00
_cell.angle_beta   90.00
_cell.angle_gamma   90.00
#
_symmetry.space_group_name_H-M   'P 1'
#
loop_
_entity.id
_entity.type
_entity.pdbx_description
1 polymer ?
#
loop_
_entity_poly.entity_id
_entity_poly.type
_entity_poly.pdbx_seq_one_letter_code
_entity_poly.pdbx_strand_id
1 'polypeptide(L)'
;MPSISQRGSRNNSFSSETTVPSLAEASAVSPFGLPTDPESLYGTTLTSAHTVITTVPYYLSDRLFSYAAPGADGALDAAAHLWRTYLRPNAQGNVPHLTRFDIRSGASNAILGYLSGLEPSAVVPVLVPGAALTYMRPVLAERRDSPVPVAFNVSALDYDFETSTLVSNYVEPLNAARYLGYSVFTPLSKNEAQSIAILTHALANIEPTLNLYDGPSYLKQSGKIEGILTGEKLFQLYQKLLAEIPSWSKIESYKRPAAALASLSKLTGSRLKSFEYAGHNSPSTVFVIHGSVESELLLHTVERFAEKDVQIGAIAVRVPLPFNIDEFASSFPSSTRRIVVIGQVQSSSSSSLKKDVAASLFWKLGASAPAVAEFVYEPSFNWSSDSLESIIASYEVLPKSTSATKGDYIFWTADNGRFAEVASKIAYSFSLRDDNKLSYRAKFDNINGAGVLQAQLRTNSLVATDIDAADIVFVEGFKLLQAFDVVSTAKEGATLIIASSDSIEDLDKVVESFPTTFKRDAATKNLKILLIDLASVGEQEGLGARTGPIACQAIFYRVAQPELADQLTRYLWEGAASETELLASVVAEVISKVEEVGIKELSVDKEWASLPTGEEEEVILPPRPLETSFEPNLRESAIVPPPAISSKLELSKKLVFKESYGLTNSLRPDLPVRNFIVKVKENRRLTPDDYSRNIFHIEFDVSGTGLTYDIGEALGIHGRNDPALVEEFIQWYGLNGEDLIDVPSRDDPNTLETRTIFQSLVENIDLFGKPPKRFYEALAPFALDSSEKAKLEKLASPEGAPLLKAYQEDEFYSFADILELFPSAKPTASDLVQIVSPLKRREYSIASSQKMHPNEVHLLIVVVDWIDKRGRQRFGQCSHYLSELSVGSELVVSVKPSVMKLPPLSTQPIVMAGLGTGLAPFKAFVEEKIWQKQQGMEIGEVYLYLGARHRKEEYLYGELWEAYMDAGIVTHVGAAFSRDQPHKIYIQDRIRENLKELTSAIADKNGSFYLCGPTWPVPDITACLQDIIESDAARRGVKVDADHEIEEMKESGRYILEVY
;
A
#
# COMPACT_ATOMS: atom_id res chain seq x y z
N MET A 1 -35.16 25.53 -25.49
CA MET A 1 -35.38 24.50 -26.53
C MET A 1 -35.02 25.10 -27.89
N PRO A 2 -34.38 24.37 -28.84
CA PRO A 2 -34.18 22.91 -28.91
C PRO A 2 -32.73 22.37 -29.15
N SER A 3 -32.58 21.06 -28.91
CA SER A 3 -31.61 20.02 -29.39
C SER A 3 -30.09 20.23 -29.20
N ILE A 4 -29.40 19.56 -28.26
CA ILE A 4 -28.99 18.12 -28.19
C ILE A 4 -27.92 17.70 -29.21
N SER A 5 -26.69 17.50 -28.73
CA SER A 5 -25.82 16.37 -29.10
C SER A 5 -24.78 16.11 -27.99
N GLN A 6 -25.11 15.26 -27.01
CA GLN A 6 -24.13 14.66 -26.11
C GLN A 6 -23.57 13.39 -26.78
N ARG A 7 -22.25 13.33 -26.97
CA ARG A 7 -21.50 12.08 -27.18
C ARG A 7 -20.71 11.80 -25.91
N GLY A 8 -20.86 10.57 -25.42
CA GLY A 8 -20.63 10.17 -24.04
C GLY A 8 -19.19 10.21 -23.55
N SER A 9 -19.04 10.66 -22.30
CA SER A 9 -17.92 10.34 -21.42
C SER A 9 -18.22 9.02 -20.72
N ARG A 10 -17.29 8.06 -20.81
CA ARG A 10 -17.25 6.89 -19.93
C ARG A 10 -16.84 7.40 -18.54
N ASN A 11 -17.77 7.37 -17.58
CA ASN A 11 -17.45 7.57 -16.17
C ASN A 11 -16.84 6.28 -15.63
N ASN A 12 -15.58 6.33 -15.23
CA ASN A 12 -14.99 5.34 -14.33
C ASN A 12 -15.46 5.70 -12.91
N SER A 13 -16.35 4.89 -12.35
CA SER A 13 -16.78 4.96 -10.96
C SER A 13 -15.75 4.26 -10.07
N PHE A 14 -14.93 5.05 -9.38
CA PHE A 14 -14.23 4.61 -8.17
C PHE A 14 -15.02 5.16 -6.99
N SER A 15 -15.53 4.28 -6.13
CA SER A 15 -16.27 4.62 -4.92
C SER A 15 -15.41 4.30 -3.69
N SER A 16 -14.85 5.34 -3.10
CA SER A 16 -14.91 5.54 -1.65
C SER A 16 -15.78 6.78 -1.42
N GLU A 17 -16.65 6.78 -0.42
CA GLU A 17 -17.71 7.77 -0.21
C GLU A 17 -17.23 9.18 0.23
N THR A 18 -16.07 9.65 -0.24
CA THR A 18 -15.79 11.09 -0.30
C THR A 18 -16.18 11.60 -1.67
N THR A 19 -17.43 12.06 -1.80
CA THR A 19 -17.81 12.85 -2.99
C THR A 19 -16.82 14.00 -3.11
N VAL A 20 -16.28 14.28 -4.30
CA VAL A 20 -15.25 15.32 -4.48
C VAL A 20 -15.56 16.65 -3.75
N PRO A 21 -16.81 17.14 -3.65
CA PRO A 21 -17.15 18.31 -2.84
C PRO A 21 -16.82 18.21 -1.34
N SER A 22 -16.89 17.03 -0.72
CA SER A 22 -16.61 16.85 0.71
C SER A 22 -15.14 17.04 1.06
N LEU A 23 -14.22 16.96 0.09
CA LEU A 23 -12.81 17.30 0.30
C LEU A 23 -12.59 18.78 0.63
N ALA A 24 -13.53 19.65 0.25
CA ALA A 24 -13.49 21.06 0.57
C ALA A 24 -13.91 21.36 2.01
N GLU A 25 -14.55 20.40 2.68
CA GLU A 25 -15.10 20.58 4.02
C GLU A 25 -14.04 20.29 5.10
N ALA A 26 -14.16 20.98 6.23
CA ALA A 26 -13.34 20.70 7.39
C ALA A 26 -13.68 19.30 7.93
N SER A 27 -12.65 18.55 8.32
CA SER A 27 -12.76 17.18 8.84
C SER A 27 -11.81 16.97 10.02
N ALA A 28 -11.83 15.77 10.62
CA ALA A 28 -10.83 15.37 11.61
C ALA A 28 -9.39 15.41 11.06
N VAL A 29 -9.19 15.22 9.75
CA VAL A 29 -7.84 15.20 9.15
C VAL A 29 -7.40 16.57 8.66
N SER A 30 -8.34 17.35 8.13
CA SER A 30 -8.06 18.67 7.57
C SER A 30 -8.97 19.71 8.23
N PRO A 31 -8.50 20.44 9.25
CA PRO A 31 -9.32 21.42 9.99
C PRO A 31 -9.82 22.58 9.11
N PHE A 32 -9.17 22.82 7.97
CA PHE A 32 -9.50 23.93 7.05
C PHE A 32 -10.15 23.45 5.75
N GLY A 33 -10.29 22.13 5.56
CA GLY A 33 -10.65 21.55 4.26
C GLY A 33 -9.59 21.82 3.18
N LEU A 34 -9.83 21.33 1.97
CA LEU A 34 -9.05 21.73 0.80
C LEU A 34 -9.61 23.00 0.17
N PRO A 35 -8.75 23.92 -0.32
CA PRO A 35 -9.22 25.12 -1.00
C PRO A 35 -9.96 24.73 -2.29
N THR A 36 -11.13 25.31 -2.52
CA THR A 36 -11.94 25.05 -3.75
C THR A 36 -11.42 25.79 -4.98
N ASP A 37 -10.51 26.74 -4.79
CA ASP A 37 -9.88 27.52 -5.85
C ASP A 37 -8.38 27.67 -5.53
N PRO A 38 -7.45 27.29 -6.44
CA PRO A 38 -6.02 27.50 -6.19
C PRO A 38 -5.65 28.98 -6.04
N GLU A 39 -6.42 29.91 -6.62
CA GLU A 39 -6.18 31.36 -6.49
C GLU A 39 -6.51 31.89 -5.09
N SER A 40 -7.21 31.11 -4.24
CA SER A 40 -7.42 31.50 -2.84
C SER A 40 -6.16 31.33 -1.99
N LEU A 41 -5.13 30.66 -2.51
CA LEU A 41 -3.86 30.43 -1.82
C LEU A 41 -2.88 31.55 -2.17
N TYR A 42 -2.78 32.56 -1.31
CA TYR A 42 -1.80 33.63 -1.47
C TYR A 42 -1.41 34.27 -0.13
N GLY A 43 -0.24 34.91 -0.10
CA GLY A 43 0.28 35.57 1.08
C GLY A 43 0.50 34.57 2.20
N THR A 44 -0.36 34.61 3.21
CA THR A 44 -0.35 33.68 4.34
C THR A 44 -1.62 32.85 4.32
N THR A 45 -1.49 31.53 4.26
CA THR A 45 -2.63 30.62 4.17
C THR A 45 -2.51 29.47 5.17
N LEU A 46 -3.63 28.79 5.41
CA LEU A 46 -3.75 27.64 6.31
C LEU A 46 -4.01 26.39 5.48
N THR A 47 -2.95 25.64 5.17
CA THR A 47 -3.06 24.43 4.35
C THR A 47 -1.82 23.55 4.52
N SER A 48 -1.74 22.45 3.78
CA SER A 48 -0.57 21.58 3.73
C SER A 48 0.45 22.03 2.69
N ALA A 49 1.74 21.78 2.92
CA ALA A 49 2.80 22.17 2.00
C ALA A 49 2.64 21.48 0.63
N HIS A 50 2.15 20.24 0.60
CA HIS A 50 1.83 19.53 -0.64
C HIS A 50 0.72 20.22 -1.45
N THR A 51 -0.31 20.77 -0.79
CA THR A 51 -1.37 21.53 -1.48
C THR A 51 -0.80 22.77 -2.15
N VAL A 52 0.13 23.47 -1.48
CA VAL A 52 0.87 24.62 -2.05
C VAL A 52 1.73 24.18 -3.23
N ILE A 53 2.46 23.08 -3.14
CA ILE A 53 3.25 22.52 -4.26
C ILE A 53 2.35 22.24 -5.46
N THR A 54 1.16 21.66 -5.24
CA THR A 54 0.20 21.27 -6.28
C THR A 54 -0.36 22.46 -7.07
N THR A 55 -0.34 23.68 -6.50
CA THR A 55 -0.72 24.90 -7.24
C THR A 55 0.14 25.11 -8.49
N VAL A 56 1.43 24.78 -8.43
CA VAL A 56 2.40 25.01 -9.51
C VAL A 56 2.10 24.16 -10.75
N PRO A 57 2.08 22.81 -10.68
CA PRO A 57 1.79 21.98 -11.84
C PRO A 57 0.37 22.16 -12.35
N TYR A 58 -0.60 22.53 -11.50
CA TYR A 58 -1.95 22.85 -11.95
C TYR A 58 -1.99 24.15 -12.77
N TYR A 59 -1.33 25.21 -12.29
CA TYR A 59 -1.40 26.53 -12.92
C TYR A 59 -0.52 26.67 -14.17
N LEU A 60 0.56 25.90 -14.26
CA LEU A 60 1.55 26.01 -15.35
C LEU A 60 1.32 25.05 -16.52
N SER A 61 0.35 24.14 -16.44
CA SER A 61 0.20 23.07 -17.45
C SER A 61 -1.25 22.77 -17.81
N ASP A 62 -1.48 22.36 -19.07
CA ASP A 62 -2.80 21.91 -19.54
C ASP A 62 -3.09 20.44 -19.19
N ARG A 63 -2.06 19.68 -18.82
CA ARG A 63 -2.17 18.26 -18.46
C ARG A 63 -1.27 17.94 -17.28
N LEU A 64 -1.80 17.18 -16.34
CA LEU A 64 -1.14 16.72 -15.14
C LEU A 64 -1.30 15.21 -15.01
N PHE A 65 -0.22 14.52 -14.70
CA PHE A 65 -0.23 13.10 -14.36
C PHE A 65 -0.05 12.92 -12.86
N SER A 66 -0.80 11.99 -12.28
CA SER A 66 -0.69 11.61 -10.88
C SER A 66 -0.62 10.09 -10.76
N TYR A 67 0.02 9.59 -9.71
CA TYR A 67 0.07 8.17 -9.40
C TYR A 67 -0.52 7.90 -8.02
N ALA A 68 -1.23 6.78 -7.90
CA ALA A 68 -1.77 6.31 -6.64
C ALA A 68 -0.67 6.23 -5.57
N ALA A 69 -0.99 6.62 -4.35
CA ALA A 69 -0.06 6.64 -3.24
C ALA A 69 -0.66 5.83 -2.07
N PRO A 70 0.18 5.21 -1.21
CA PRO A 70 -0.31 4.51 -0.04
C PRO A 70 -0.95 5.50 0.96
N GLY A 71 -1.78 4.97 1.86
CA GLY A 71 -2.34 5.70 2.99
C GLY A 71 -3.72 6.31 2.79
N ALA A 72 -4.08 6.79 1.60
CA ALA A 72 -5.43 7.27 1.26
C ALA A 72 -5.64 7.34 -0.27
N ASP A 73 -6.88 7.17 -0.74
CA ASP A 73 -7.16 7.40 -2.17
C ASP A 73 -6.97 8.87 -2.53
N GLY A 74 -6.28 9.11 -3.63
CA GLY A 74 -5.99 10.46 -4.09
C GLY A 74 -5.12 11.31 -3.16
N ALA A 75 -4.35 10.70 -2.25
CA ALA A 75 -3.50 11.41 -1.30
C ALA A 75 -2.64 12.52 -1.95
N LEU A 76 -2.17 12.29 -3.18
CA LEU A 76 -1.31 13.24 -3.92
C LEU A 76 -2.04 14.19 -4.88
N ASP A 77 -3.30 13.95 -5.22
CA ASP A 77 -3.98 14.73 -6.26
C ASP A 77 -5.39 15.17 -5.87
N ALA A 78 -5.79 15.00 -4.61
CA ALA A 78 -7.06 15.45 -4.07
C ALA A 78 -7.34 16.93 -4.40
N ALA A 79 -6.37 17.84 -4.19
CA ALA A 79 -6.53 19.26 -4.49
C ALA A 79 -6.72 19.53 -6.00
N ALA A 80 -5.89 18.91 -6.85
CA ALA A 80 -6.01 19.06 -8.31
C ALA A 80 -7.33 18.49 -8.84
N HIS A 81 -7.80 17.38 -8.27
CA HIS A 81 -9.08 16.77 -8.60
C HIS A 81 -10.26 17.66 -8.19
N LEU A 82 -10.17 18.29 -7.01
CA LEU A 82 -11.14 19.26 -6.52
C LEU A 82 -11.24 20.48 -7.44
N TRP A 83 -10.10 21.11 -7.77
CA TRP A 83 -10.05 22.29 -8.63
C TRP A 83 -10.57 22.01 -10.04
N ARG A 84 -10.24 20.84 -10.61
CA ARG A 84 -10.80 20.40 -11.89
C ARG A 84 -12.31 20.23 -11.82
N THR A 85 -12.83 19.66 -10.74
CA THR A 85 -14.27 19.44 -10.53
C THR A 85 -15.02 20.77 -10.46
N TYR A 86 -14.43 21.80 -9.86
CA TYR A 86 -14.93 23.18 -9.87
C TYR A 86 -14.57 23.97 -11.13
N LEU A 87 -14.01 23.33 -12.16
CA LEU A 87 -13.65 23.94 -13.44
C LEU A 87 -12.71 25.16 -13.31
N ARG A 88 -11.76 25.10 -12.37
CA ARG A 88 -10.80 26.18 -12.14
C ARG A 88 -9.77 26.24 -13.28
N PRO A 89 -9.58 27.39 -13.95
CA PRO A 89 -8.63 27.51 -15.05
C PRO A 89 -7.18 27.63 -14.56
N ASN A 90 -6.24 27.30 -15.43
CA ASN A 90 -4.81 27.57 -15.30
C ASN A 90 -4.45 28.97 -15.85
N ALA A 91 -3.16 29.31 -15.87
CA ALA A 91 -2.67 30.60 -16.38
C ALA A 91 -3.08 30.92 -17.83
N GLN A 92 -3.34 29.89 -18.64
CA GLN A 92 -3.74 30.00 -20.04
C GLN A 92 -5.26 30.05 -20.23
N GLY A 93 -6.04 29.98 -19.15
CA GLY A 93 -7.51 29.95 -19.19
C GLY A 93 -8.11 28.58 -19.47
N ASN A 94 -7.30 27.52 -19.52
CA ASN A 94 -7.75 26.14 -19.73
C ASN A 94 -7.96 25.43 -18.40
N VAL A 95 -8.91 24.48 -18.31
CA VAL A 95 -9.01 23.59 -17.15
C VAL A 95 -8.04 22.42 -17.36
N PRO A 96 -7.03 22.23 -16.49
CA PRO A 96 -6.05 21.15 -16.64
C PRO A 96 -6.69 19.76 -16.66
N HIS A 97 -6.21 18.91 -17.56
CA HIS A 97 -6.60 17.51 -17.60
C HIS A 97 -5.76 16.69 -16.61
N LEU A 98 -6.38 16.23 -15.52
CA LEU A 98 -5.76 15.31 -14.56
C LEU A 98 -5.96 13.85 -14.97
N THR A 99 -4.88 13.07 -15.04
CA THR A 99 -4.92 11.62 -15.27
C THR A 99 -4.19 10.91 -14.14
N ARG A 100 -4.91 10.09 -13.37
CA ARG A 100 -4.37 9.26 -12.30
C ARG A 100 -4.05 7.85 -12.81
N PHE A 101 -2.94 7.27 -12.37
CA PHE A 101 -2.50 5.91 -12.70
C PHE A 101 -2.11 5.12 -11.44
N ASP A 102 -2.11 3.79 -11.55
CA ASP A 102 -1.55 2.92 -10.51
C ASP A 102 -0.03 2.78 -10.65
N ILE A 103 0.65 2.48 -9.54
CA ILE A 103 2.07 2.16 -9.54
C ILE A 103 2.26 0.71 -9.98
N ARG A 104 2.89 0.52 -11.15
CA ARG A 104 3.28 -0.79 -11.68
C ARG A 104 4.49 -0.66 -12.59
N SER A 105 5.10 -1.78 -12.97
CA SER A 105 6.16 -1.80 -13.99
C SER A 105 5.71 -1.08 -15.26
N GLY A 106 6.51 -0.12 -15.72
CA GLY A 106 6.17 0.69 -16.90
C GLY A 106 5.21 1.85 -16.61
N ALA A 107 5.06 2.27 -15.35
CA ALA A 107 4.32 3.45 -14.94
C ALA A 107 4.61 4.67 -15.84
N SER A 108 5.87 4.91 -16.18
CA SER A 108 6.29 6.05 -17.03
C SER A 108 5.87 5.97 -18.51
N ASN A 109 5.37 4.83 -19.00
CA ASN A 109 4.98 4.67 -20.41
C ASN A 109 3.89 5.65 -20.84
N ALA A 110 2.93 5.98 -19.95
CA ALA A 110 1.88 6.94 -20.28
C ALA A 110 2.45 8.35 -20.50
N ILE A 111 3.43 8.75 -19.66
CA ILE A 111 4.12 10.03 -19.76
C ILE A 111 4.93 10.08 -21.06
N LEU A 112 5.73 9.04 -21.34
CA LEU A 112 6.56 8.97 -22.55
C LEU A 112 5.71 8.90 -23.83
N GLY A 113 4.60 8.16 -23.81
CA GLY A 113 3.66 8.08 -24.91
C GLY A 113 3.03 9.45 -25.20
N TYR A 114 2.63 10.19 -24.16
CA TYR A 114 2.12 11.56 -24.32
C TYR A 114 3.18 12.50 -24.92
N LEU A 115 4.41 12.45 -24.41
CA LEU A 115 5.53 13.24 -24.93
C LEU A 115 5.89 12.91 -26.37
N SER A 116 5.73 11.66 -26.81
CA SER A 116 6.00 11.26 -28.20
C SER A 116 5.09 11.91 -29.22
N GLY A 117 3.91 12.40 -28.81
CA GLY A 117 2.94 13.08 -29.65
C GLY A 117 2.93 14.61 -29.51
N LEU A 118 3.80 15.19 -28.67
CA LEU A 118 3.86 16.62 -28.41
C LEU A 118 5.01 17.31 -29.15
N GLU A 119 4.84 18.62 -29.37
CA GLU A 119 5.95 19.51 -29.72
C GLU A 119 7.03 19.42 -28.61
N PRO A 120 8.34 19.46 -28.95
CA PRO A 120 9.45 19.20 -28.01
C PRO A 120 9.60 20.14 -26.80
N SER A 121 8.70 21.10 -26.59
CA SER A 121 8.89 22.26 -25.69
C SER A 121 7.96 22.32 -24.48
N ALA A 122 6.93 21.47 -24.38
CA ALA A 122 5.99 21.53 -23.26
C ALA A 122 6.44 20.63 -22.10
N VAL A 123 6.72 21.23 -20.93
CA VAL A 123 7.03 20.47 -19.70
C VAL A 123 5.81 19.70 -19.23
N VAL A 124 6.01 18.42 -18.89
CA VAL A 124 4.97 17.55 -18.35
C VAL A 124 5.16 17.44 -16.83
N PRO A 125 4.24 17.98 -16.01
CA PRO A 125 4.29 17.77 -14.57
C PRO A 125 3.73 16.40 -14.17
N VAL A 126 4.34 15.81 -13.15
CA VAL A 126 3.94 14.53 -12.58
C VAL A 126 3.94 14.60 -11.06
N LEU A 127 2.85 14.20 -10.42
CA LEU A 127 2.77 13.98 -8.97
C LEU A 127 2.99 12.49 -8.69
N VAL A 128 4.00 12.14 -7.89
CA VAL A 128 4.35 10.73 -7.62
C VAL A 128 4.78 10.54 -6.16
N PRO A 129 4.50 9.37 -5.55
CA PRO A 129 5.15 8.98 -4.31
C PRO A 129 6.57 8.47 -4.61
N GLY A 130 7.45 8.49 -3.60
CA GLY A 130 8.88 8.18 -3.73
C GLY A 130 9.08 6.77 -4.26
N ALA A 131 8.31 5.81 -3.75
CA ALA A 131 8.31 4.41 -4.16
C ALA A 131 8.03 4.22 -5.66
N ALA A 132 7.26 5.11 -6.30
CA ALA A 132 6.89 4.97 -7.71
C ALA A 132 8.09 5.15 -8.66
N LEU A 133 9.10 5.94 -8.27
CA LEU A 133 10.26 6.20 -9.13
C LEU A 133 11.08 4.93 -9.41
N THR A 134 11.13 3.99 -8.46
CA THR A 134 11.81 2.70 -8.65
C THR A 134 11.14 1.87 -9.75
N TYR A 135 9.81 1.94 -9.88
CA TYR A 135 9.05 1.29 -10.97
C TYR A 135 9.11 2.04 -12.31
N MET A 136 9.33 3.35 -12.28
CA MET A 136 9.50 4.18 -13.49
C MET A 136 10.92 4.09 -14.08
N ARG A 137 11.92 3.83 -13.23
CA ARG A 137 13.35 3.87 -13.56
C ARG A 137 13.72 3.06 -14.81
N PRO A 138 13.30 1.79 -15.00
CA PRO A 138 13.75 1.00 -16.16
C PRO A 138 13.37 1.64 -17.49
N VAL A 139 12.12 2.10 -17.61
CA VAL A 139 11.59 2.71 -18.84
C VAL A 139 12.15 4.12 -19.06
N LEU A 140 12.34 4.91 -17.99
CA LEU A 140 12.97 6.23 -18.12
C LEU A 140 14.46 6.13 -18.53
N ALA A 141 15.15 5.06 -18.13
CA ALA A 141 16.54 4.84 -18.49
C ALA A 141 16.76 4.62 -19.99
N GLU A 142 15.78 4.07 -20.71
CA GLU A 142 15.82 3.92 -22.17
C GLU A 142 15.90 5.27 -22.90
N ARG A 143 15.50 6.37 -22.25
CA ARG A 143 15.50 7.73 -22.80
C ARG A 143 16.62 8.61 -22.23
N ARG A 144 17.64 8.02 -21.60
CA ARG A 144 18.73 8.77 -20.96
C ARG A 144 19.45 9.74 -21.92
N ASP A 145 19.66 9.33 -23.16
CA ASP A 145 20.36 10.14 -24.19
C ASP A 145 19.45 11.15 -24.90
N SER A 146 18.13 11.12 -24.62
CA SER A 146 17.14 12.06 -25.14
C SER A 146 16.26 12.52 -23.98
N PRO A 147 16.78 13.40 -23.10
CA PRO A 147 16.11 13.82 -21.89
C PRO A 147 14.75 14.45 -22.21
N VAL A 148 13.72 13.97 -21.52
CA VAL A 148 12.34 14.41 -21.68
C VAL A 148 12.05 15.62 -20.77
N PRO A 149 11.23 16.59 -21.22
CA PRO A 149 10.92 17.76 -20.40
C PRO A 149 9.90 17.42 -19.30
N VAL A 150 10.33 16.76 -18.23
CA VAL A 150 9.45 16.27 -17.15
C VAL A 150 9.82 16.92 -15.82
N ALA A 151 8.80 17.46 -15.15
CA ALA A 151 8.91 18.00 -13.80
C ALA A 151 8.22 17.06 -12.80
N PHE A 152 9.01 16.31 -12.04
CA PHE A 152 8.50 15.39 -11.02
C PHE A 152 8.32 16.13 -9.69
N ASN A 153 7.12 16.11 -9.11
CA ASN A 153 6.88 16.50 -7.74
C ASN A 153 6.75 15.21 -6.92
N VAL A 154 7.84 14.85 -6.25
CA VAL A 154 8.04 13.57 -5.58
C VAL A 154 7.82 13.77 -4.09
N SER A 155 6.72 13.23 -3.60
CA SER A 155 6.51 13.06 -2.16
C SER A 155 7.33 11.85 -1.73
N ALA A 156 8.26 11.98 -0.78
CA ALA A 156 9.08 10.88 -0.25
C ALA A 156 8.26 9.85 0.55
N LEU A 157 6.97 9.70 0.25
CA LEU A 157 6.07 8.76 0.86
C LEU A 157 6.34 7.33 0.38
N ASP A 158 6.44 6.43 1.34
CA ASP A 158 6.57 4.98 1.15
C ASP A 158 5.79 4.24 2.25
N TYR A 159 5.61 2.93 2.08
CA TYR A 159 5.01 2.05 3.09
C TYR A 159 6.02 1.00 3.53
N ASP A 160 6.42 1.06 4.79
CA ASP A 160 7.29 0.07 5.40
C ASP A 160 6.45 -1.15 5.82
N PHE A 161 6.60 -2.25 5.08
CA PHE A 161 5.86 -3.49 5.33
C PHE A 161 6.31 -4.22 6.60
N GLU A 162 7.52 -3.99 7.12
CA GLU A 162 7.99 -4.64 8.35
C GLU A 162 7.31 -4.03 9.57
N THR A 163 7.25 -2.69 9.61
CA THR A 163 6.59 -1.96 10.71
C THR A 163 5.12 -1.68 10.46
N SER A 164 4.62 -1.94 9.24
CA SER A 164 3.26 -1.62 8.77
C SER A 164 2.92 -0.13 8.86
N THR A 165 3.89 0.76 8.60
CA THR A 165 3.73 2.22 8.74
C THR A 165 4.00 2.99 7.45
N LEU A 166 3.36 4.15 7.32
CA LEU A 166 3.70 5.16 6.33
C LEU A 166 4.96 5.89 6.78
N VAL A 167 5.97 5.94 5.91
CA VAL A 167 7.29 6.47 6.22
C VAL A 167 7.75 7.50 5.19
N SER A 168 8.74 8.30 5.58
CA SER A 168 9.43 9.22 4.67
C SER A 168 10.73 8.58 4.18
N ASN A 169 10.73 8.02 2.97
CA ASN A 169 11.87 7.35 2.34
C ASN A 169 12.49 8.23 1.24
N TYR A 170 13.58 8.91 1.56
CA TYR A 170 14.37 9.69 0.60
C TYR A 170 15.37 8.82 -0.18
N VAL A 171 15.73 7.63 0.32
CA VAL A 171 16.79 6.78 -0.24
C VAL A 171 16.42 6.30 -1.65
N GLU A 172 15.25 5.69 -1.81
CA GLU A 172 14.77 5.15 -3.09
C GLU A 172 14.66 6.22 -4.20
N PRO A 173 13.94 7.35 -4.02
CA PRO A 173 13.82 8.37 -5.05
C PRO A 173 15.16 9.02 -5.40
N LEU A 174 16.06 9.24 -4.43
CA LEU A 174 17.41 9.76 -4.70
C LEU A 174 18.26 8.75 -5.48
N ASN A 175 18.19 7.46 -5.16
CA ASN A 175 18.90 6.42 -5.90
C ASN A 175 18.41 6.33 -7.34
N ALA A 176 17.09 6.39 -7.55
CA ALA A 176 16.49 6.43 -8.89
C ALA A 176 16.94 7.67 -9.68
N ALA A 177 16.89 8.86 -9.07
CA ALA A 177 17.33 10.10 -9.69
C ALA A 177 18.83 10.10 -10.03
N ARG A 178 19.68 9.59 -9.12
CA ARG A 178 21.13 9.46 -9.35
C ARG A 178 21.43 8.54 -10.51
N TYR A 179 20.72 7.40 -10.61
CA TYR A 179 20.86 6.46 -11.72
C TYR A 179 20.47 7.10 -13.07
N LEU A 180 19.35 7.83 -13.09
CA LEU A 180 18.84 8.50 -14.28
C LEU A 180 19.64 9.76 -14.65
N GLY A 181 20.40 10.31 -13.71
CA GLY A 181 21.13 11.57 -13.89
C GLY A 181 20.22 12.80 -13.83
N TYR A 182 19.14 12.73 -13.04
CA TYR A 182 18.18 13.82 -12.91
C TYR A 182 18.59 14.81 -11.82
N SER A 183 18.26 16.08 -12.04
CA SER A 183 18.46 17.15 -11.05
C SER A 183 17.39 17.06 -9.97
N VAL A 184 17.76 17.29 -8.71
CA VAL A 184 16.87 17.18 -7.56
C VAL A 184 16.99 18.44 -6.69
N PHE A 185 15.84 19.04 -6.38
CA PHE A 185 15.69 20.06 -5.36
C PHE A 185 14.85 19.53 -4.20
N THR A 186 15.18 19.92 -2.99
CA THR A 186 14.41 19.61 -1.77
C THR A 186 14.12 20.89 -1.01
N PRO A 187 12.84 21.26 -0.79
CA PRO A 187 12.52 22.41 0.04
C PRO A 187 12.91 22.13 1.49
N LEU A 188 13.64 23.05 2.11
CA LEU A 188 14.10 22.99 3.50
C LEU A 188 13.11 23.62 4.48
N SER A 189 12.02 24.20 3.98
CA SER A 189 10.90 24.73 4.76
C SER A 189 9.64 24.74 3.91
N LYS A 190 8.48 24.60 4.55
CA LYS A 190 7.18 24.72 3.88
C LYS A 190 6.97 26.07 3.17
N ASN A 191 7.63 27.13 3.64
CA ASN A 191 7.51 28.49 3.06
C ASN A 191 8.23 28.61 1.70
N GLU A 192 9.23 27.79 1.42
CA GLU A 192 9.92 27.78 0.11
C GLU A 192 9.34 26.75 -0.88
N ALA A 193 8.40 25.91 -0.43
CA ALA A 193 7.86 24.79 -1.21
C ALA A 193 7.29 25.21 -2.58
N GLN A 194 6.55 26.33 -2.65
CA GLN A 194 6.04 26.85 -3.92
C GLN A 194 7.17 27.32 -4.85
N SER A 195 8.15 28.05 -4.30
CA SER A 195 9.25 28.62 -5.08
C SER A 195 10.16 27.53 -5.67
N ILE A 196 10.42 26.47 -4.90
CA ILE A 196 11.20 25.31 -5.36
C ILE A 196 10.43 24.51 -6.42
N ALA A 197 9.11 24.35 -6.27
CA ALA A 197 8.28 23.71 -7.29
C ALA A 197 8.26 24.52 -8.61
N ILE A 198 8.19 25.86 -8.56
CA ILE A 198 8.28 26.73 -9.74
C ILE A 198 9.65 26.58 -10.42
N LEU A 199 10.73 26.58 -9.64
CA LEU A 199 12.09 26.41 -10.15
C LEU A 199 12.28 25.05 -10.83
N THR A 200 11.75 23.99 -10.21
CA THR A 200 11.75 22.63 -10.76
C THR A 200 11.08 22.60 -12.13
N HIS A 201 9.90 23.24 -12.25
CA HIS A 201 9.17 23.31 -13.51
C HIS A 201 9.91 24.14 -14.58
N ALA A 202 10.67 25.17 -14.17
CA ALA A 202 11.50 25.95 -15.09
C ALA A 202 12.70 25.15 -15.60
N LEU A 203 13.46 24.50 -14.71
CA LEU A 203 14.64 23.70 -15.08
C LEU A 203 14.27 22.47 -15.92
N ALA A 204 13.08 21.91 -15.70
CA ALA A 204 12.51 20.81 -16.49
C ALA A 204 12.42 21.08 -18.01
N ASN A 205 12.50 22.35 -18.44
CA ASN A 205 12.56 22.70 -19.87
C ASN A 205 13.87 22.29 -20.56
N ILE A 206 14.95 22.06 -19.79
CA ILE A 206 16.26 21.69 -20.34
C ILE A 206 16.77 20.35 -19.85
N GLU A 207 16.32 19.88 -18.68
CA GLU A 207 16.65 18.56 -18.14
C GLU A 207 15.59 18.07 -17.15
N PRO A 208 15.25 16.77 -17.12
CA PRO A 208 14.32 16.21 -16.14
C PRO A 208 14.74 16.58 -14.72
N THR A 209 13.79 17.11 -13.95
CA THR A 209 14.05 17.66 -12.62
C THR A 209 13.00 17.19 -11.61
N LEU A 210 13.44 16.87 -10.40
CA LEU A 210 12.60 16.49 -9.26
C LEU A 210 12.55 17.62 -8.23
N ASN A 211 11.34 17.86 -7.74
CA ASN A 211 11.08 18.49 -6.46
C ASN A 211 10.79 17.35 -5.46
N LEU A 212 11.77 16.97 -4.64
CA LEU A 212 11.67 15.89 -3.65
C LEU A 212 11.46 16.46 -2.25
N TYR A 213 10.32 16.15 -1.64
CA TYR A 213 9.93 16.69 -0.34
C TYR A 213 9.39 15.59 0.58
N ASP A 214 9.22 15.89 1.87
CA ASP A 214 8.71 14.93 2.85
C ASP A 214 7.37 14.31 2.42
N GLY A 215 7.13 13.05 2.79
CA GLY A 215 5.89 12.37 2.48
C GLY A 215 4.77 12.71 3.46
N PRO A 216 4.72 12.04 4.63
CA PRO A 216 3.59 12.12 5.55
C PRO A 216 3.26 13.54 6.04
N SER A 217 4.25 14.32 6.46
CA SER A 217 4.02 15.63 7.09
C SER A 217 3.62 16.67 6.06
N TYR A 218 4.28 16.73 4.90
CA TYR A 218 3.89 17.69 3.85
C TYR A 218 2.51 17.42 3.28
N LEU A 219 2.05 16.16 3.29
CA LEU A 219 0.72 15.78 2.83
C LEU A 219 -0.36 16.13 3.83
N LYS A 220 -0.18 15.78 5.10
CA LYS A 220 -1.27 15.77 6.10
C LYS A 220 -1.11 16.76 7.24
N GLN A 221 0.05 17.37 7.42
CA GLN A 221 0.20 18.46 8.37
C GLN A 221 -0.32 19.77 7.76
N SER A 222 -1.34 20.34 8.39
CA SER A 222 -1.92 21.62 8.01
C SER A 222 -1.42 22.71 8.95
N GLY A 223 -1.11 23.89 8.42
CA GLY A 223 -0.71 25.00 9.26
C GLY A 223 -0.49 26.28 8.48
N LYS A 224 -0.03 27.32 9.19
CA LYS A 224 0.26 28.62 8.58
C LYS A 224 1.50 28.51 7.68
N ILE A 225 1.33 28.81 6.39
CA ILE A 225 2.40 28.88 5.38
C ILE A 225 2.42 30.31 4.83
N GLU A 226 3.61 30.91 4.81
CA GLU A 226 3.82 32.30 4.45
C GLU A 226 4.53 32.44 3.11
N GLY A 227 4.36 33.59 2.46
CA GLY A 227 5.09 33.93 1.22
C GLY A 227 4.53 33.30 -0.05
N ILE A 228 3.28 32.83 -0.04
CA ILE A 228 2.65 32.17 -1.20
C ILE A 228 2.30 33.22 -2.27
N LEU A 229 2.69 32.96 -3.51
CA LEU A 229 2.39 33.78 -4.67
C LEU A 229 0.97 33.48 -5.18
N THR A 230 0.26 34.53 -5.59
CA THR A 230 -0.97 34.39 -6.42
C THR A 230 -0.64 33.71 -7.74
N GLY A 231 -1.64 33.15 -8.43
CA GLY A 231 -1.42 32.49 -9.72
C GLY A 231 -0.74 33.40 -10.73
N GLU A 232 -1.17 34.66 -10.83
CA GLU A 232 -0.54 35.65 -11.70
C GLU A 232 0.96 35.86 -11.38
N LYS A 233 1.31 36.04 -10.11
CA LYS A 233 2.70 36.27 -9.68
C LYS A 233 3.56 35.02 -9.84
N LEU A 234 2.98 33.84 -9.59
CA LEU A 234 3.60 32.54 -9.84
C LEU A 234 3.96 32.41 -11.31
N PHE A 235 3.02 32.68 -12.22
CA PHE A 235 3.26 32.63 -13.66
C PHE A 235 4.29 33.67 -14.11
N GLN A 236 4.24 34.89 -13.58
CA GLN A 236 5.26 35.91 -13.85
C GLN A 236 6.66 35.49 -13.39
N LEU A 237 6.79 34.86 -12.22
CA LEU A 237 8.07 34.34 -11.74
C LEU A 237 8.57 33.21 -12.65
N TYR A 238 7.68 32.29 -13.05
CA TYR A 238 8.00 31.23 -14.01
C TYR A 238 8.52 31.80 -15.33
N GLN A 239 7.85 32.80 -15.92
CA GLN A 239 8.30 33.45 -17.16
C GLN A 239 9.67 34.14 -17.01
N LYS A 240 9.94 34.77 -15.87
CA LYS A 240 11.25 35.36 -15.58
C LYS A 240 12.35 34.29 -15.48
N LEU A 241 12.04 33.12 -14.91
CA LEU A 241 12.95 31.98 -14.87
C LEU A 241 13.18 31.36 -16.25
N LEU A 242 12.15 31.26 -17.10
CA LEU A 242 12.31 30.82 -18.48
C LEU A 242 13.28 31.72 -19.27
N ALA A 243 13.26 33.02 -19.01
CA ALA A 243 14.19 33.96 -19.64
C ALA A 243 15.67 33.71 -19.27
N GLU A 244 15.94 33.00 -18.16
CA GLU A 244 17.29 32.66 -17.69
C GLU A 244 17.80 31.33 -18.30
N ILE A 245 16.94 30.52 -18.92
CA ILE A 245 17.31 29.22 -19.54
C ILE A 245 18.52 29.32 -20.48
N PRO A 246 18.63 30.31 -21.40
CA PRO A 246 19.80 30.42 -22.30
C PRO A 246 21.13 30.61 -21.55
N SER A 247 21.09 31.11 -20.32
CA SER A 247 22.26 31.20 -19.43
C SER A 247 22.59 29.83 -18.86
N TRP A 248 21.59 29.13 -18.31
CA TRP A 248 21.77 27.80 -17.71
C TRP A 248 22.25 26.76 -18.71
N SER A 249 21.74 26.79 -19.95
CA SER A 249 22.14 25.83 -21.00
C SER A 249 23.62 25.93 -21.41
N LYS A 250 24.27 27.07 -21.15
CA LYS A 250 25.72 27.28 -21.41
C LYS A 250 26.61 26.76 -20.28
N ILE A 251 26.01 26.39 -19.15
CA ILE A 251 26.71 25.90 -17.96
C ILE A 251 26.71 24.36 -18.00
N GLU A 252 27.80 23.77 -17.49
CA GLU A 252 27.93 22.32 -17.28
C GLU A 252 26.74 21.79 -16.47
N SER A 253 26.18 20.64 -16.86
CA SER A 253 24.94 20.10 -16.28
C SER A 253 24.95 20.04 -14.74
N TYR A 254 26.06 19.61 -14.15
CA TYR A 254 26.18 19.49 -12.69
C TYR A 254 26.17 20.83 -11.91
N LYS A 255 26.34 21.97 -12.60
CA LYS A 255 26.27 23.32 -12.01
C LYS A 255 24.94 24.03 -12.29
N ARG A 256 24.10 23.48 -13.17
CA ARG A 256 22.83 24.11 -13.57
C ARG A 256 21.85 24.29 -12.40
N PRO A 257 21.66 23.30 -11.49
CA PRO A 257 20.74 23.50 -10.37
C PRO A 257 21.13 24.66 -9.45
N ALA A 258 22.42 24.79 -9.13
CA ALA A 258 22.94 25.89 -8.32
C ALA A 258 22.76 27.25 -9.01
N ALA A 259 23.01 27.32 -10.32
CA ALA A 259 22.79 28.53 -11.12
C ALA A 259 21.30 28.91 -11.19
N ALA A 260 20.41 27.92 -11.36
CA ALA A 260 18.97 28.11 -11.38
C ALA A 260 18.46 28.61 -10.02
N LEU A 261 18.97 28.05 -8.91
CA LEU A 261 18.66 28.49 -7.56
C LEU A 261 19.13 29.92 -7.26
N ALA A 262 20.30 30.31 -7.79
CA ALA A 262 20.79 31.68 -7.70
C ALA A 262 19.90 32.67 -8.48
N SER A 263 19.43 32.28 -9.66
CA SER A 263 18.45 33.06 -10.43
C SER A 263 17.14 33.21 -9.65
N LEU A 264 16.61 32.13 -9.07
CA LEU A 264 15.42 32.18 -8.21
C LEU A 264 15.62 33.17 -7.06
N SER A 265 16.71 33.03 -6.30
CA SER A 265 17.03 33.88 -5.16
C SER A 265 17.10 35.37 -5.53
N LYS A 266 17.72 35.67 -6.68
CA LYS A 266 17.77 37.04 -7.21
C LYS A 266 16.39 37.59 -7.55
N LEU A 267 15.51 36.77 -8.13
CA LEU A 267 14.19 37.19 -8.59
C LEU A 267 13.18 37.35 -7.45
N THR A 268 13.29 36.55 -6.40
CA THR A 268 12.40 36.58 -5.23
C THR A 268 12.96 37.46 -4.09
N GLY A 269 14.24 37.80 -4.12
CA GLY A 269 14.94 38.47 -3.02
C GLY A 269 15.27 37.53 -1.85
N SER A 270 15.09 36.22 -2.02
CA SER A 270 15.52 35.23 -1.04
C SER A 270 17.04 35.01 -1.08
N ARG A 271 17.57 34.23 -0.13
CA ARG A 271 19.00 33.92 -0.01
C ARG A 271 19.25 32.42 -0.07
N LEU A 272 18.59 31.73 -1.00
CA LEU A 272 18.66 30.27 -1.09
C LEU A 272 20.01 29.84 -1.67
N LYS A 273 20.62 28.84 -1.04
CA LYS A 273 21.87 28.19 -1.47
C LYS A 273 21.68 26.70 -1.66
N SER A 274 22.56 26.04 -2.42
CA SER A 274 22.52 24.58 -2.57
C SER A 274 22.75 23.88 -1.23
N PHE A 275 23.57 24.50 -0.39
CA PHE A 275 23.92 24.08 0.97
C PHE A 275 23.64 25.23 1.94
N GLU A 276 22.59 25.09 2.75
CA GLU A 276 22.15 26.13 3.69
C GLU A 276 22.86 25.94 5.03
N TYR A 277 23.67 26.92 5.44
CA TYR A 277 24.36 26.89 6.73
C TYR A 277 23.57 27.68 7.77
N ALA A 278 23.38 27.09 8.95
CA ALA A 278 22.86 27.77 10.14
C ALA A 278 23.66 27.38 11.40
N GLY A 279 23.68 28.26 12.40
CA GLY A 279 24.35 28.02 13.68
C GLY A 279 25.46 29.01 14.02
N HIS A 280 26.37 28.59 14.89
CA HIS A 280 27.40 29.46 15.45
C HIS A 280 28.35 29.99 14.36
N ASN A 281 28.89 31.21 14.48
CA ASN A 281 29.81 31.76 13.49
C ASN A 281 31.19 31.06 13.47
N SER A 282 31.50 30.32 14.54
CA SER A 282 32.74 29.56 14.68
C SER A 282 32.47 28.19 15.31
N PRO A 283 31.84 27.25 14.58
CA PRO A 283 31.48 25.94 15.10
C PRO A 283 32.72 25.04 15.22
N SER A 284 32.77 24.19 16.25
CA SER A 284 33.69 23.05 16.34
C SER A 284 33.17 21.86 15.53
N THR A 285 31.85 21.62 15.60
CA THR A 285 31.15 20.51 14.96
C THR A 285 30.03 21.03 14.07
N VAL A 286 29.98 20.52 12.83
CA VAL A 286 28.93 20.85 11.86
C VAL A 286 28.16 19.58 11.48
N PHE A 287 26.85 19.60 11.65
CA PHE A 287 25.95 18.52 11.23
C PHE A 287 25.55 18.71 9.77
N VAL A 288 25.49 17.64 8.98
CA VAL A 288 25.08 17.70 7.56
C VAL A 288 23.90 16.76 7.35
N ILE A 289 22.80 17.27 6.80
CA ILE A 289 21.55 16.53 6.61
C ILE A 289 20.90 16.89 5.28
N HIS A 290 20.05 16.01 4.76
CA HIS A 290 19.14 16.31 3.66
C HIS A 290 17.72 15.92 4.05
N GLY A 291 16.74 16.32 3.23
CA GLY A 291 15.31 16.10 3.49
C GLY A 291 14.63 17.40 3.89
N SER A 292 13.32 17.37 4.08
CA SER A 292 12.53 18.60 4.28
C SER A 292 12.32 18.89 5.76
N VAL A 293 11.66 17.97 6.47
CA VAL A 293 11.26 18.15 7.86
C VAL A 293 12.47 18.09 8.80
N GLU A 294 13.33 17.09 8.59
CA GLU A 294 14.54 16.89 9.37
C GLU A 294 15.54 18.05 9.23
N SER A 295 15.62 18.64 8.03
CA SER A 295 16.46 19.83 7.78
C SER A 295 15.90 21.06 8.47
N GLU A 296 14.60 21.34 8.33
CA GLU A 296 13.97 22.50 8.99
C GLU A 296 14.16 22.45 10.50
N LEU A 297 13.95 21.26 11.08
CA LEU A 297 14.14 21.02 12.50
C LEU A 297 15.60 21.20 12.93
N LEU A 298 16.57 20.65 12.19
CA LEU A 298 17.99 20.78 12.51
C LEU A 298 18.47 22.24 12.47
N LEU A 299 18.15 22.96 11.41
CA LEU A 299 18.56 24.36 11.25
C LEU A 299 18.03 25.21 12.41
N HIS A 300 16.73 25.11 12.71
CA HIS A 300 16.11 25.87 13.80
C HIS A 300 16.67 25.50 15.18
N THR A 301 16.94 24.21 15.42
CA THR A 301 17.49 23.73 16.70
C THR A 301 18.91 24.24 16.93
N VAL A 302 19.75 24.19 15.90
CA VAL A 302 21.14 24.64 15.96
C VAL A 302 21.23 26.16 16.08
N GLU A 303 20.36 26.93 15.42
CA GLU A 303 20.27 28.38 15.61
C GLU A 303 19.95 28.75 17.07
N ARG A 304 18.96 28.09 17.67
CA ARG A 304 18.59 28.29 19.09
C ARG A 304 19.75 27.96 20.04
N PHE A 305 20.57 26.96 19.72
CA PHE A 305 21.76 26.65 20.52
C PHE A 305 22.91 27.64 20.27
N ALA A 306 23.05 28.13 19.04
CA ALA A 306 24.02 29.17 18.70
C ALA A 306 23.73 30.50 19.43
N GLU A 307 22.46 30.86 19.64
CA GLU A 307 22.06 31.99 20.49
C GLU A 307 22.52 31.84 21.95
N LYS A 308 22.74 30.59 22.40
CA LYS A 308 23.29 30.25 23.72
C LYS A 308 24.80 30.02 23.69
N ASP A 309 25.48 30.47 22.63
CA ASP A 309 26.94 30.37 22.43
C ASP A 309 27.47 28.92 22.39
N VAL A 310 26.61 27.95 22.02
CA VAL A 310 27.04 26.57 21.77
C VAL A 310 27.70 26.52 20.39
N GLN A 311 28.95 26.04 20.32
CA GLN A 311 29.78 26.06 19.11
C GLN A 311 29.42 24.96 18.10
N ILE A 312 28.14 24.84 17.74
CA ILE A 312 27.64 23.90 16.74
C ILE A 312 27.09 24.62 15.52
N GLY A 313 27.18 23.97 14.36
CA GLY A 313 26.62 24.42 13.10
C GLY A 313 25.87 23.30 12.39
N ALA A 314 25.07 23.63 11.40
CA ALA A 314 24.35 22.69 10.56
C ALA A 314 24.39 23.14 9.10
N ILE A 315 24.42 22.16 8.19
CA ILE A 315 24.32 22.33 6.75
C ILE A 315 23.20 21.43 6.25
N ALA A 316 22.13 22.04 5.75
CA ALA A 316 21.05 21.34 5.09
C ALA A 316 21.25 21.35 3.56
N VAL A 317 21.11 20.19 2.93
CA VAL A 317 21.34 19.99 1.50
C VAL A 317 20.04 20.21 0.73
N ARG A 318 19.91 21.37 0.07
CA ARG A 318 18.78 21.73 -0.80
C ARG A 318 18.88 21.12 -2.19
N VAL A 319 20.11 20.97 -2.70
CA VAL A 319 20.39 20.33 -4.00
C VAL A 319 21.19 19.05 -3.73
N PRO A 320 20.53 17.91 -3.46
CA PRO A 320 21.24 16.65 -3.23
C PRO A 320 21.84 16.09 -4.52
N LEU A 321 21.23 16.33 -5.68
CA LEU A 321 21.70 15.83 -6.97
C LEU A 321 21.54 16.88 -8.08
N PRO A 322 22.53 16.98 -8.98
CA PRO A 322 23.94 16.59 -8.79
C PRO A 322 24.60 17.30 -7.58
N PHE A 323 25.37 16.55 -6.80
CA PHE A 323 26.05 17.09 -5.60
C PHE A 323 27.27 17.95 -6.00
N ASN A 324 27.22 19.26 -5.77
CA ASN A 324 28.28 20.19 -6.14
C ASN A 324 29.42 20.21 -5.11
N ILE A 325 30.48 19.45 -5.38
CA ILE A 325 31.63 19.28 -4.46
C ILE A 325 32.36 20.60 -4.13
N ASP A 326 32.43 21.53 -5.09
CA ASP A 326 33.16 22.80 -4.94
C ASP A 326 32.42 23.74 -3.98
N GLU A 327 31.12 23.86 -4.18
CA GLU A 327 30.22 24.68 -3.38
C GLU A 327 30.08 24.10 -1.97
N PHE A 328 29.96 22.77 -1.86
CA PHE A 328 29.87 22.10 -0.56
C PHE A 328 31.13 22.31 0.28
N ALA A 329 32.33 22.08 -0.26
CA ALA A 329 33.57 22.25 0.48
C ALA A 329 33.78 23.71 0.96
N SER A 330 33.20 24.67 0.25
CA SER A 330 33.26 26.11 0.57
C SER A 330 32.19 26.56 1.57
N SER A 331 31.25 25.69 1.94
CA SER A 331 30.11 26.04 2.83
C SER A 331 30.44 25.96 4.31
N PHE A 332 31.58 25.36 4.69
CA PHE A 332 31.98 25.19 6.09
C PHE A 332 32.74 26.41 6.63
N PRO A 333 32.44 26.86 7.86
CA PRO A 333 33.31 27.78 8.59
C PRO A 333 34.71 27.17 8.81
N SER A 334 35.75 28.00 8.75
CA SER A 334 37.15 27.57 8.87
C SER A 334 37.54 26.98 10.24
N SER A 335 36.72 27.20 11.26
CA SER A 335 36.86 26.64 12.61
C SER A 335 36.40 25.20 12.73
N THR A 336 35.66 24.67 11.74
CA THR A 336 35.10 23.31 11.76
C THR A 336 36.21 22.27 11.94
N ARG A 337 36.06 21.40 12.96
CA ARG A 337 36.99 20.29 13.26
C ARG A 337 36.37 18.94 13.01
N ARG A 338 35.06 18.83 13.19
CA ARG A 338 34.28 17.60 13.00
C ARG A 338 33.05 17.88 12.15
N ILE A 339 32.75 16.95 11.26
CA ILE A 339 31.52 16.92 10.47
C ILE A 339 30.76 15.66 10.84
N VAL A 340 29.49 15.79 11.19
CA VAL A 340 28.62 14.66 11.50
C VAL A 340 27.53 14.59 10.44
N VAL A 341 27.58 13.57 9.60
CA VAL A 341 26.53 13.34 8.60
C VAL A 341 25.36 12.63 9.27
N ILE A 342 24.17 13.19 9.16
CA ILE A 342 22.92 12.54 9.58
C ILE A 342 22.29 11.97 8.32
N GLY A 343 22.43 10.66 8.12
CA GLY A 343 22.12 10.01 6.86
C GLY A 343 21.09 8.90 6.98
N GLN A 344 20.08 8.94 6.11
CA GLN A 344 19.11 7.85 6.01
C GLN A 344 19.72 6.64 5.31
N VAL A 345 19.44 5.45 5.83
CA VAL A 345 19.73 4.16 5.18
C VAL A 345 18.47 3.30 5.11
N GLN A 346 18.58 2.13 4.51
CA GLN A 346 17.50 1.12 4.47
C GLN A 346 18.06 -0.28 4.75
N SER A 347 19.25 -0.59 4.24
CA SER A 347 19.94 -1.88 4.47
C SER A 347 21.47 -1.75 4.48
N SER A 348 22.00 -0.53 4.36
CA SER A 348 23.43 -0.23 4.27
C SER A 348 23.97 0.27 5.59
N SER A 349 25.22 -0.04 5.91
CA SER A 349 25.90 0.47 7.11
C SER A 349 26.33 1.95 7.01
N SER A 350 26.09 2.60 5.88
CA SER A 350 26.53 3.98 5.59
C SER A 350 25.65 4.62 4.52
N SER A 351 25.31 5.89 4.73
CA SER A 351 24.43 6.66 3.85
C SER A 351 25.11 7.10 2.56
N SER A 352 24.29 7.38 1.54
CA SER A 352 24.83 7.94 0.29
C SER A 352 25.35 9.38 0.47
N LEU A 353 24.72 10.15 1.35
CA LEU A 353 25.15 11.51 1.71
C LEU A 353 26.58 11.51 2.28
N LYS A 354 26.92 10.58 3.20
CA LYS A 354 28.29 10.51 3.73
C LYS A 354 29.33 10.27 2.65
N LYS A 355 29.01 9.46 1.64
CA LYS A 355 29.92 9.20 0.52
C LYS A 355 30.18 10.49 -0.26
N ASP A 356 29.14 11.27 -0.53
CA ASP A 356 29.24 12.56 -1.23
C ASP A 356 30.01 13.60 -0.41
N VAL A 357 29.74 13.70 0.90
CA VAL A 357 30.43 14.59 1.85
C VAL A 357 31.91 14.22 1.96
N ALA A 358 32.23 12.96 2.23
CA ALA A 358 33.61 12.50 2.40
C ALA A 358 34.43 12.67 1.13
N ALA A 359 33.86 12.36 -0.03
CA ALA A 359 34.51 12.57 -1.33
C ALA A 359 34.81 14.06 -1.55
N SER A 360 33.84 14.94 -1.31
CA SER A 360 34.00 16.39 -1.51
C SER A 360 35.13 16.98 -0.66
N LEU A 361 35.18 16.60 0.63
CA LEU A 361 36.20 17.06 1.55
C LEU A 361 37.58 16.49 1.20
N PHE A 362 37.65 15.21 0.84
CA PHE A 362 38.90 14.57 0.41
C PHE A 362 39.49 15.26 -0.81
N TRP A 363 38.68 15.52 -1.85
CA TRP A 363 39.15 16.14 -3.09
C TRP A 363 39.54 17.61 -2.94
N LYS A 364 38.91 18.36 -2.03
CA LYS A 364 39.15 19.81 -1.89
C LYS A 364 40.09 20.21 -0.78
N LEU A 365 39.99 19.53 0.37
CA LEU A 365 40.74 19.89 1.57
C LEU A 365 41.86 18.88 1.88
N GLY A 366 41.81 17.67 1.31
CA GLY A 366 42.83 16.64 1.48
C GLY A 366 43.13 16.38 2.96
N ALA A 367 44.40 16.48 3.35
CA ALA A 367 44.84 16.28 4.74
C ALA A 367 44.32 17.35 5.73
N SER A 368 43.80 18.48 5.25
CA SER A 368 43.19 19.53 6.06
C SER A 368 41.68 19.34 6.26
N ALA A 369 41.10 18.25 5.74
CA ALA A 369 39.69 17.96 5.90
C ALA A 369 39.32 17.70 7.38
N PRO A 370 38.18 18.23 7.87
CA PRO A 370 37.63 17.86 9.17
C PRO A 370 37.33 16.36 9.27
N ALA A 371 37.33 15.82 10.50
CA ALA A 371 36.97 14.43 10.72
C ALA A 371 35.48 14.20 10.41
N VAL A 372 35.16 13.19 9.58
CA VAL A 372 33.79 12.86 9.18
C VAL A 372 33.27 11.68 10.01
N ALA A 373 32.25 11.94 10.81
CA ALA A 373 31.45 10.94 11.53
C ALA A 373 30.05 10.83 10.91
N GLU A 374 29.27 9.84 11.34
CA GLU A 374 27.93 9.62 10.83
C GLU A 374 26.99 9.12 11.92
N PHE A 375 25.78 9.66 11.92
CA PHE A 375 24.61 9.10 12.58
C PHE A 375 23.68 8.56 11.49
N VAL A 376 23.21 7.33 11.67
CA VAL A 376 22.40 6.63 10.68
C VAL A 376 20.99 6.44 11.23
N TYR A 377 19.97 6.67 10.39
CA TYR A 377 18.57 6.45 10.73
C TYR A 377 17.82 5.72 9.61
N GLU A 378 16.78 4.99 9.97
CA GLU A 378 15.87 4.29 9.05
C GLU A 378 14.66 5.17 8.68
N PRO A 379 13.91 4.89 7.61
CA PRO A 379 12.72 5.67 7.23
C PRO A 379 11.62 5.75 8.31
N SER A 380 11.53 4.73 9.17
CA SER A 380 10.60 4.68 10.30
C SER A 380 11.02 5.53 11.50
N PHE A 381 12.18 6.22 11.43
CA PHE A 381 12.65 7.10 12.51
C PHE A 381 11.71 8.28 12.73
N ASN A 382 11.32 8.49 13.99
CA ASN A 382 10.45 9.61 14.37
C ASN A 382 11.27 10.89 14.60
N TRP A 383 11.06 11.88 13.73
CA TRP A 383 11.65 13.20 13.82
C TRP A 383 10.89 14.13 14.77
N SER A 384 11.55 14.46 15.88
CA SER A 384 11.04 15.34 16.92
C SER A 384 12.17 16.14 17.58
N SER A 385 11.82 17.12 18.41
CA SER A 385 12.84 17.97 19.03
C SER A 385 13.75 17.15 19.96
N ASP A 386 13.17 16.23 20.71
CA ASP A 386 13.91 15.38 21.65
C ASP A 386 14.79 14.37 20.92
N SER A 387 14.29 13.75 19.84
CA SER A 387 15.07 12.78 19.07
C SER A 387 16.27 13.46 18.40
N LEU A 388 16.09 14.67 17.87
CA LEU A 388 17.19 15.44 17.31
C LEU A 388 18.18 15.92 18.39
N GLU A 389 17.71 16.45 19.52
CA GLU A 389 18.60 16.86 20.62
C GLU A 389 19.42 15.68 21.13
N SER A 390 18.85 14.48 21.19
CA SER A 390 19.56 13.24 21.52
C SER A 390 20.67 12.91 20.51
N ILE A 391 20.39 13.05 19.21
CA ILE A 391 21.40 12.88 18.15
C ILE A 391 22.56 13.87 18.36
N ILE A 392 22.27 15.16 18.56
CA ILE A 392 23.31 16.17 18.76
C ILE A 392 24.09 15.90 20.05
N ALA A 393 23.40 15.52 21.13
CA ALA A 393 24.00 15.19 22.43
C ALA A 393 24.97 13.99 22.38
N SER A 394 24.82 13.10 21.40
CA SER A 394 25.74 11.98 21.21
C SER A 394 27.13 12.41 20.68
N TYR A 395 27.24 13.63 20.13
CA TYR A 395 28.50 14.17 19.61
C TYR A 395 29.01 15.41 20.35
N GLU A 396 28.10 16.17 20.99
CA GLU A 396 28.40 17.44 21.66
C GLU A 396 27.68 17.58 23.00
N VAL A 397 28.26 18.33 23.93
CA VAL A 397 27.62 18.59 25.23
C VAL A 397 26.59 19.71 25.08
N LEU A 398 25.32 19.36 25.24
CA LEU A 398 24.23 20.33 25.20
C LEU A 398 23.89 20.88 26.59
N PRO A 399 23.54 22.18 26.70
CA PRO A 399 22.96 22.71 27.92
C PRO A 399 21.59 22.06 28.17
N LYS A 400 21.20 21.87 29.44
CA LYS A 400 19.87 21.35 29.78
C LYS A 400 18.79 22.20 29.10
N SER A 401 17.98 21.55 28.27
CA SER A 401 16.85 22.18 27.59
C SER A 401 15.74 22.46 28.61
N THR A 402 15.42 23.73 28.85
CA THR A 402 14.25 24.15 29.63
C THR A 402 13.15 24.54 28.66
N SER A 403 12.42 23.57 28.12
CA SER A 403 11.25 23.86 27.28
C SER A 403 10.06 24.18 28.18
N ALA A 404 9.97 25.44 28.61
CA ALA A 404 8.87 25.98 29.43
C ALA A 404 7.76 26.60 28.57
N THR A 405 7.81 26.48 27.25
CA THR A 405 6.84 27.08 26.34
C THR A 405 5.59 26.22 26.27
N LYS A 406 4.46 26.79 26.70
CA LYS A 406 3.12 26.22 26.50
C LYS A 406 2.71 26.30 25.02
N GLY A 407 1.76 25.47 24.62
CA GLY A 407 1.12 25.51 23.30
C GLY A 407 1.22 24.21 22.50
N ASP A 408 1.52 23.09 23.15
CA ASP A 408 1.51 21.75 22.57
C ASP A 408 0.35 20.94 23.15
N TYR A 409 -0.49 20.37 22.30
CA TYR A 409 -1.67 19.61 22.71
C TYR A 409 -1.78 18.31 21.89
N ILE A 410 -2.11 17.21 22.56
CA ILE A 410 -2.33 15.89 21.93
C ILE A 410 -3.72 15.39 22.28
N PHE A 411 -4.43 14.85 21.30
CA PHE A 411 -5.76 14.29 21.44
C PHE A 411 -5.75 12.84 20.97
N TRP A 412 -6.25 11.94 21.80
CA TRP A 412 -6.39 10.52 21.53
C TRP A 412 -7.87 10.16 21.48
N THR A 413 -8.35 9.69 20.34
CA THR A 413 -9.77 9.42 20.10
C THR A 413 -9.93 8.14 19.28
N ALA A 414 -11.12 7.56 19.28
CA ALA A 414 -11.47 6.58 18.25
C ALA A 414 -11.47 7.27 16.87
N ASP A 415 -10.93 6.61 15.86
CA ASP A 415 -10.75 7.16 14.51
C ASP A 415 -12.05 7.58 13.78
N ASN A 416 -13.16 6.92 14.09
CA ASN A 416 -14.49 7.20 13.55
C ASN A 416 -15.49 7.63 14.63
N GLY A 417 -15.00 7.95 15.83
CA GLY A 417 -15.83 8.36 16.96
C GLY A 417 -16.37 9.77 16.79
N ARG A 418 -17.47 10.10 17.47
CA ARG A 418 -18.04 11.46 17.48
C ARG A 418 -17.09 12.55 18.01
N PHE A 419 -16.00 12.16 18.66
CA PHE A 419 -14.99 13.07 19.21
C PHE A 419 -13.78 13.27 18.29
N ALA A 420 -13.68 12.54 17.16
CA ALA A 420 -12.56 12.62 16.23
C ALA A 420 -12.30 14.05 15.72
N GLU A 421 -13.36 14.86 15.58
CA GLU A 421 -13.26 16.26 15.11
C GLU A 421 -12.95 17.28 16.21
N VAL A 422 -12.95 16.91 17.50
CA VAL A 422 -12.74 17.87 18.59
C VAL A 422 -11.43 18.66 18.39
N ALA A 423 -10.36 17.95 18.08
CA ALA A 423 -9.05 18.55 17.86
C ALA A 423 -9.02 19.47 16.63
N SER A 424 -9.68 19.09 15.54
CA SER A 424 -9.68 19.88 14.31
C SER A 424 -10.54 21.14 14.42
N LYS A 425 -11.68 21.08 15.13
CA LYS A 425 -12.50 22.27 15.45
C LYS A 425 -11.76 23.25 16.36
N ILE A 426 -11.02 22.74 17.35
CA ILE A 426 -10.14 23.56 18.20
C ILE A 426 -9.04 24.22 17.35
N ALA A 427 -8.41 23.46 16.45
CA ALA A 427 -7.39 24.00 15.55
C ALA A 427 -7.96 25.13 14.66
N TYR A 428 -9.15 24.93 14.10
CA TYR A 428 -9.87 25.95 13.34
C TYR A 428 -10.15 27.20 14.18
N SER A 429 -10.67 27.03 15.40
CA SER A 429 -10.94 28.16 16.29
C SER A 429 -9.66 28.93 16.65
N PHE A 430 -8.54 28.24 16.90
CA PHE A 430 -7.23 28.91 17.10
C PHE A 430 -6.75 29.67 15.86
N SER A 431 -7.14 29.25 14.66
CA SER A 431 -6.73 29.88 13.41
C SER A 431 -7.43 31.20 13.14
N LEU A 432 -8.55 31.48 13.84
CA LEU A 432 -9.26 32.76 13.76
C LEU A 432 -8.48 33.91 14.43
N ARG A 433 -7.34 33.62 15.06
CA ARG A 433 -6.46 34.61 15.70
C ARG A 433 -5.17 34.79 14.91
N ASP A 434 -4.82 36.04 14.66
CA ASP A 434 -3.65 36.40 13.84
C ASP A 434 -2.29 36.10 14.53
N ASP A 435 -2.27 35.99 15.86
CA ASP A 435 -1.06 35.85 16.68
C ASP A 435 -0.50 34.41 16.76
N ASN A 436 -1.29 33.40 16.39
CA ASN A 436 -0.93 32.00 16.60
C ASN A 436 -0.04 31.45 15.48
N LYS A 437 1.01 30.72 15.89
CA LYS A 437 1.85 29.90 15.01
C LYS A 437 1.26 28.49 14.95
N LEU A 438 0.20 28.35 14.17
CA LEU A 438 -0.63 27.15 14.15
C LEU A 438 -0.06 26.04 13.27
N SER A 439 -0.05 24.84 13.84
CA SER A 439 0.24 23.57 13.15
C SER A 439 -0.66 22.47 13.69
N TYR A 440 -1.22 21.66 12.79
CA TYR A 440 -2.13 20.57 13.10
C TYR A 440 -1.74 19.32 12.30
N ARG A 441 -1.71 18.16 12.95
CA ARG A 441 -1.45 16.86 12.32
C ARG A 441 -2.34 15.78 12.92
N ALA A 442 -3.00 15.01 12.07
CA ALA A 442 -3.77 13.82 12.45
C ALA A 442 -3.06 12.54 11.98
N LYS A 443 -2.98 11.53 12.85
CA LYS A 443 -2.37 10.22 12.57
C LYS A 443 -3.35 9.10 12.88
N PHE A 444 -3.47 8.13 11.98
CA PHE A 444 -4.35 6.97 12.14
C PHE A 444 -3.56 5.68 12.35
N ASP A 445 -3.92 4.97 13.41
CA ASP A 445 -3.49 3.60 13.69
C ASP A 445 -4.67 2.66 13.53
N ASN A 446 -4.74 2.00 12.38
CA ASN A 446 -5.82 1.08 12.02
C ASN A 446 -5.57 -0.33 12.56
N ILE A 447 -4.41 -0.57 13.19
CA ILE A 447 -3.99 -1.88 13.70
C ILE A 447 -4.28 -1.96 15.20
N ASN A 448 -3.84 -0.97 15.97
CA ASN A 448 -3.95 -0.96 17.42
C ASN A 448 -5.26 -0.30 17.88
N GLY A 449 -5.80 -0.75 19.02
CA GLY A 449 -6.98 -0.14 19.63
C GLY A 449 -8.26 -0.20 18.77
N ALA A 450 -8.32 -1.13 17.80
CA ALA A 450 -9.38 -1.28 16.80
C ALA A 450 -9.53 -0.11 15.81
N GLY A 451 -8.61 0.86 15.77
CA GLY A 451 -8.69 2.08 14.97
C GLY A 451 -8.67 3.32 15.86
N VAL A 452 -7.53 4.01 15.89
CA VAL A 452 -7.28 5.16 16.76
C VAL A 452 -6.82 6.35 15.94
N LEU A 453 -7.33 7.53 16.28
CA LEU A 453 -6.86 8.82 15.80
C LEU A 453 -6.09 9.52 16.92
N GLN A 454 -4.82 9.85 16.65
CA GLN A 454 -4.07 10.82 17.42
C GLN A 454 -3.96 12.13 16.65
N ALA A 455 -4.49 13.22 17.19
CA ALA A 455 -4.29 14.55 16.65
C ALA A 455 -3.29 15.35 17.50
N GLN A 456 -2.38 16.04 16.84
CA GLN A 456 -1.35 16.89 17.42
C GLN A 456 -1.60 18.33 16.99
N LEU A 457 -1.69 19.23 17.96
CA LEU A 457 -1.95 20.65 17.76
C LEU A 457 -0.85 21.47 18.44
N ARG A 458 -0.20 22.34 17.68
CA ARG A 458 0.82 23.27 18.16
C ARG A 458 0.45 24.70 17.82
N THR A 459 0.60 25.62 18.78
CA THR A 459 0.27 27.05 18.59
C THR A 459 1.46 28.00 18.79
N ASN A 460 2.64 27.47 19.15
CA ASN A 460 3.83 28.26 19.52
C ASN A 460 4.98 28.21 18.48
N SER A 461 4.93 27.32 17.49
CA SER A 461 5.96 27.15 16.47
C SER A 461 5.38 26.76 15.12
N LEU A 462 6.04 27.21 14.05
CA LEU A 462 5.68 26.87 12.66
C LEU A 462 6.48 25.68 12.12
N VAL A 463 7.50 25.20 12.84
CA VAL A 463 8.36 24.09 12.42
C VAL A 463 7.53 22.81 12.39
N ALA A 464 7.61 22.09 11.27
CA ALA A 464 6.87 20.85 11.07
C ALA A 464 7.55 19.66 11.75
N THR A 465 7.08 19.27 12.93
CA THR A 465 7.58 18.09 13.67
C THR A 465 6.50 17.47 14.52
N ASP A 466 6.75 16.23 14.93
CA ASP A 466 5.96 15.58 15.97
C ASP A 466 6.09 16.32 17.32
N ILE A 467 4.99 16.28 18.08
CA ILE A 467 4.97 16.72 19.48
C ILE A 467 5.48 15.59 20.36
N ASP A 468 6.61 15.82 21.03
CA ASP A 468 7.18 14.83 21.96
C ASP A 468 6.35 14.66 23.23
N ALA A 469 6.03 15.80 23.85
CA ALA A 469 5.23 15.89 25.05
C ALA A 469 4.36 17.14 25.01
N ALA A 470 3.11 17.03 25.47
CA ALA A 470 2.11 18.07 25.42
C ALA A 470 1.80 18.68 26.80
N ASP A 471 1.36 19.93 26.81
CA ASP A 471 0.86 20.63 28.00
C ASP A 471 -0.52 20.09 28.43
N ILE A 472 -1.31 19.65 27.44
CA ILE A 472 -2.60 18.99 27.65
C ILE A 472 -2.65 17.74 26.77
N VAL A 473 -3.00 16.61 27.40
CA VAL A 473 -3.32 15.36 26.70
C VAL A 473 -4.80 15.09 26.90
N PHE A 474 -5.56 14.99 25.81
CA PHE A 474 -6.97 14.64 25.81
C PHE A 474 -7.14 13.17 25.41
N VAL A 475 -8.01 12.43 26.09
CA VAL A 475 -8.27 11.00 25.82
C VAL A 475 -9.76 10.72 25.82
N GLU A 476 -10.24 10.06 24.76
CA GLU A 476 -11.60 9.53 24.67
C GLU A 476 -11.72 8.19 25.40
N GLY A 477 -12.41 8.19 26.53
CA GLY A 477 -12.72 7.01 27.32
C GLY A 477 -11.51 6.35 27.98
N PHE A 478 -11.78 5.32 28.76
CA PHE A 478 -10.76 4.61 29.53
C PHE A 478 -10.05 3.50 28.74
N LYS A 479 -10.66 3.01 27.65
CA LYS A 479 -10.12 1.90 26.84
C LYS A 479 -8.78 2.25 26.19
N LEU A 480 -8.59 3.50 25.76
CA LEU A 480 -7.33 3.94 25.14
C LEU A 480 -6.15 3.87 26.12
N LEU A 481 -6.40 4.03 27.43
CA LEU A 481 -5.36 3.90 28.46
C LEU A 481 -4.82 2.47 28.57
N GLN A 482 -5.60 1.47 28.15
CA GLN A 482 -5.19 0.06 28.14
C GLN A 482 -4.43 -0.32 26.86
N ALA A 483 -4.54 0.49 25.81
CA ALA A 483 -3.91 0.22 24.51
C ALA A 483 -2.65 1.05 24.28
N PHE A 484 -2.52 2.23 24.89
CA PHE A 484 -1.42 3.16 24.68
C PHE A 484 -0.91 3.75 25.99
N ASP A 485 0.40 3.96 26.07
CA ASP A 485 1.00 4.78 27.13
C ASP A 485 0.84 6.26 26.77
N VAL A 486 -0.37 6.80 26.98
CA VAL A 486 -0.67 8.21 26.73
C VAL A 486 0.11 9.15 27.65
N VAL A 487 0.53 8.68 28.84
CA VAL A 487 1.22 9.50 29.85
C VAL A 487 2.65 9.81 29.41
N SER A 488 3.28 8.93 28.64
CA SER A 488 4.57 9.19 27.99
C SER A 488 4.56 10.51 27.21
N THR A 489 3.44 10.86 26.57
CA THR A 489 3.25 12.06 25.75
C THR A 489 2.83 13.31 26.54
N ALA A 490 2.80 13.26 27.87
CA ALA A 490 2.51 14.40 28.73
C ALA A 490 3.79 15.05 29.29
N LYS A 491 3.86 16.39 29.32
CA LYS A 491 4.91 17.14 30.04
C LYS A 491 4.77 16.95 31.55
N GLU A 492 5.84 17.19 32.31
CA GLU A 492 5.74 17.26 33.78
C GLU A 492 4.77 18.38 34.19
N GLY A 493 3.82 18.08 35.08
CA GLY A 493 2.78 19.01 35.52
C GLY A 493 1.66 19.27 34.50
N ALA A 494 1.61 18.51 33.40
CA ALA A 494 0.57 18.63 32.38
C ALA A 494 -0.83 18.23 32.91
N THR A 495 -1.86 18.68 32.20
CA THR A 495 -3.25 18.29 32.47
C THR A 495 -3.69 17.18 31.51
N LEU A 496 -4.11 16.04 32.07
CA LEU A 496 -4.73 14.95 31.33
C LEU A 496 -6.25 15.08 31.44
N ILE A 497 -6.93 15.26 30.31
CA ILE A 497 -8.39 15.35 30.21
C ILE A 497 -8.90 14.01 29.68
N ILE A 498 -9.80 13.33 30.42
CA ILE A 498 -10.39 12.06 29.98
C ILE A 498 -11.91 12.23 29.85
N ALA A 499 -12.42 12.07 28.63
CA ALA A 499 -13.85 12.18 28.35
C ALA A 499 -14.55 10.82 28.43
N SER A 500 -15.46 10.65 29.38
CA SER A 500 -16.27 9.43 29.51
C SER A 500 -17.67 9.66 28.94
N SER A 501 -18.11 8.75 28.07
CA SER A 501 -19.53 8.68 27.67
C SER A 501 -20.40 8.00 28.72
N ASP A 502 -19.79 7.22 29.63
CA ASP A 502 -20.47 6.56 30.75
C ASP A 502 -20.49 7.46 31.99
N SER A 503 -21.52 7.30 32.82
CA SER A 503 -21.64 8.05 34.09
C SER A 503 -20.56 7.66 35.08
N ILE A 504 -19.96 8.67 35.72
CA ILE A 504 -18.88 8.52 36.70
C ILE A 504 -19.44 8.66 38.11
N GLU A 505 -20.25 7.72 38.58
CA GLU A 505 -20.84 7.82 39.92
C GLU A 505 -19.80 7.68 41.05
N ASP A 506 -18.77 6.87 40.82
CA ASP A 506 -17.77 6.46 41.81
C ASP A 506 -16.35 6.62 41.25
N LEU A 507 -15.59 7.58 41.79
CA LEU A 507 -14.23 7.88 41.36
C LEU A 507 -13.24 6.76 41.71
N ASP A 508 -13.46 6.05 42.83
CA ASP A 508 -12.54 5.01 43.28
C ASP A 508 -12.56 3.82 42.31
N LYS A 509 -13.75 3.44 41.80
CA LYS A 509 -13.88 2.41 40.75
C LYS A 509 -13.21 2.80 39.43
N VAL A 510 -13.30 4.07 39.05
CA VAL A 510 -12.59 4.56 37.85
C VAL A 510 -11.09 4.46 38.05
N VAL A 511 -10.58 4.88 39.21
CA VAL A 511 -9.17 4.73 39.57
C VAL A 511 -8.75 3.26 39.55
N GLU A 512 -9.54 2.33 40.07
CA GLU A 512 -9.26 0.89 40.01
C GLU A 512 -9.07 0.38 38.58
N SER A 513 -9.79 0.95 37.61
CA SER A 513 -9.71 0.55 36.20
C SER A 513 -8.43 1.00 35.46
N PHE A 514 -7.67 1.96 36.02
CA PHE A 514 -6.46 2.45 35.37
C PHE A 514 -5.30 1.45 35.47
N PRO A 515 -4.49 1.29 34.40
CA PRO A 515 -3.26 0.51 34.47
C PRO A 515 -2.32 0.97 35.58
N THR A 516 -1.56 0.05 36.17
CA THR A 516 -0.57 0.36 37.21
C THR A 516 0.56 1.25 36.69
N THR A 517 1.02 1.01 35.46
CA THR A 517 2.01 1.84 34.75
C THR A 517 1.51 3.27 34.60
N PHE A 518 0.28 3.44 34.12
CA PHE A 518 -0.39 4.74 34.01
C PHE A 518 -0.41 5.50 35.35
N LYS A 519 -0.79 4.85 36.45
CA LYS A 519 -0.83 5.47 37.80
C LYS A 519 0.57 5.94 38.23
N ARG A 520 1.56 5.06 38.05
CA ARG A 520 2.97 5.31 38.42
C ARG A 520 3.54 6.50 37.66
N ASP A 521 3.34 6.53 36.35
CA ASP A 521 3.88 7.58 35.48
C ASP A 521 3.14 8.91 35.66
N ALA A 522 1.82 8.86 35.88
CA ALA A 522 1.02 10.05 36.17
C ALA A 522 1.47 10.73 37.48
N ALA A 523 1.78 9.93 38.51
CA ALA A 523 2.29 10.45 39.79
C ALA A 523 3.73 10.95 39.67
N THR A 524 4.58 10.25 38.92
CA THR A 524 5.98 10.64 38.69
C THR A 524 6.08 11.97 37.95
N LYS A 525 5.20 12.19 36.97
CA LYS A 525 5.12 13.45 36.22
C LYS A 525 4.26 14.52 36.90
N ASN A 526 3.74 14.29 38.12
CA ASN A 526 2.87 15.22 38.84
C ASN A 526 1.67 15.72 37.99
N LEU A 527 1.01 14.82 37.25
CA LEU A 527 -0.07 15.18 36.36
C LEU A 527 -1.33 15.65 37.11
N LYS A 528 -2.12 16.49 36.45
CA LYS A 528 -3.49 16.84 36.88
C LYS A 528 -4.48 16.07 36.03
N ILE A 529 -5.37 15.29 36.63
CA ILE A 529 -6.36 14.49 35.89
C ILE A 529 -7.75 15.13 36.04
N LEU A 530 -8.36 15.46 34.90
CA LEU A 530 -9.71 16.02 34.83
C LEU A 530 -10.59 15.07 34.02
N LEU A 531 -11.66 14.57 34.65
CA LEU A 531 -12.62 13.68 34.04
C LEU A 531 -13.84 14.47 33.56
N ILE A 532 -14.32 14.15 32.36
CA ILE A 532 -15.56 14.70 31.81
C ILE A 532 -16.63 13.62 31.85
N ASP A 533 -17.70 13.85 32.61
CA ASP A 533 -18.86 12.97 32.71
C ASP A 533 -19.95 13.42 31.73
N LEU A 534 -19.86 12.94 30.49
CA LEU A 534 -20.79 13.36 29.43
C LEU A 534 -22.20 12.80 29.63
N ALA A 535 -22.35 11.70 30.37
CA ALA A 535 -23.67 11.17 30.72
C ALA A 535 -24.44 12.13 31.64
N SER A 536 -23.74 12.78 32.58
CA SER A 536 -24.32 13.77 33.49
C SER A 536 -24.65 15.09 32.78
N VAL A 537 -23.88 15.47 31.75
CA VAL A 537 -24.18 16.63 30.90
C VAL A 537 -25.45 16.39 30.07
N GLY A 538 -25.64 15.16 29.58
CA GLY A 538 -26.76 14.76 28.75
C GLY A 538 -26.71 15.37 27.34
N GLU A 539 -27.67 14.99 26.49
CA GLU A 539 -27.83 15.62 25.17
C GLU A 539 -28.64 16.92 25.29
N GLN A 540 -28.14 17.98 24.66
CA GLN A 540 -28.84 19.26 24.59
C GLN A 540 -29.77 19.28 23.39
N GLU A 541 -31.00 19.74 23.61
CA GLU A 541 -31.99 19.92 22.54
C GLU A 541 -31.45 20.89 21.47
N GLY A 542 -31.53 20.50 20.20
CA GLY A 542 -30.94 21.24 19.06
C GLY A 542 -29.50 20.85 18.70
N LEU A 543 -28.76 20.18 19.61
CA LEU A 543 -27.40 19.69 19.36
C LEU A 543 -27.32 18.17 19.18
N GLY A 544 -28.12 17.41 19.94
CA GLY A 544 -28.09 15.95 19.94
C GLY A 544 -26.69 15.41 20.22
N ALA A 545 -26.18 14.55 19.32
CA ALA A 545 -24.85 13.94 19.44
C ALA A 545 -23.67 14.94 19.50
N ARG A 546 -23.86 16.20 19.06
CA ARG A 546 -22.84 17.26 19.07
C ARG A 546 -22.60 17.88 20.46
N THR A 547 -23.48 17.63 21.43
CA THR A 547 -23.32 18.17 22.80
C THR A 547 -22.01 17.71 23.43
N GLY A 548 -21.65 16.43 23.29
CA GLY A 548 -20.43 15.87 23.86
C GLY A 548 -19.14 16.51 23.31
N PRO A 549 -18.96 16.59 21.98
CA PRO A 549 -17.82 17.28 21.39
C PRO A 549 -17.70 18.76 21.81
N ILE A 550 -18.80 19.51 21.86
CA ILE A 550 -18.80 20.91 22.31
C ILE A 550 -18.41 21.02 23.79
N ALA A 551 -18.91 20.12 24.63
CA ALA A 551 -18.52 20.03 26.04
C ALA A 551 -17.01 19.80 26.21
N CYS A 552 -16.43 18.90 25.40
CA CYS A 552 -15.00 18.61 25.42
C CYS A 552 -14.17 19.84 25.00
N GLN A 553 -14.61 20.57 23.97
CA GLN A 553 -13.96 21.81 23.54
C GLN A 553 -14.01 22.89 24.63
N ALA A 554 -15.15 23.07 25.30
CA ALA A 554 -15.31 24.04 26.39
C ALA A 554 -14.32 23.78 27.54
N ILE A 555 -14.20 22.51 27.96
CA ILE A 555 -13.26 22.11 29.01
C ILE A 555 -11.82 22.29 28.57
N PHE A 556 -11.50 21.93 27.32
CA PHE A 556 -10.17 22.18 26.77
C PHE A 556 -9.79 23.67 26.90
N TYR A 557 -10.66 24.60 26.48
CA TYR A 557 -10.37 26.03 26.59
C TYR A 557 -10.26 26.52 28.03
N ARG A 558 -11.10 26.01 28.94
CA ARG A 558 -10.99 26.32 30.38
C ARG A 558 -9.60 25.99 30.95
N VAL A 559 -8.97 24.91 30.47
CA VAL A 559 -7.64 24.49 30.93
C VAL A 559 -6.53 25.19 30.14
N ALA A 560 -6.66 25.27 28.82
CA ALA A 560 -5.63 25.78 27.92
C ALA A 560 -5.49 27.31 28.00
N GLN A 561 -6.62 28.02 28.02
CA GLN A 561 -6.72 29.48 27.97
C GLN A 561 -7.84 30.00 28.88
N PRO A 562 -7.69 29.89 30.21
CA PRO A 562 -8.70 30.34 31.17
C PRO A 562 -9.06 31.83 31.04
N GLU A 563 -8.15 32.64 30.49
CA GLU A 563 -8.38 34.06 30.19
C GLU A 563 -9.46 34.32 29.14
N LEU A 564 -9.86 33.31 28.35
CA LEU A 564 -10.89 33.42 27.32
C LEU A 564 -12.28 33.00 27.78
N ALA A 565 -12.49 32.71 29.07
CA ALA A 565 -13.76 32.22 29.59
C ALA A 565 -14.98 33.06 29.16
N ASP A 566 -14.88 34.39 29.23
CA ASP A 566 -15.96 35.33 28.87
C ASP A 566 -16.28 35.36 27.36
N GLN A 567 -15.38 34.86 26.53
CA GLN A 567 -15.51 34.83 25.07
C GLN A 567 -15.70 33.41 24.53
N LEU A 568 -15.75 32.40 25.40
CA LEU A 568 -15.76 31.00 25.03
C LEU A 568 -16.91 30.63 24.08
N THR A 569 -18.13 31.11 24.39
CA THR A 569 -19.30 30.89 23.53
C THR A 569 -19.06 31.35 22.10
N ARG A 570 -18.40 32.50 21.92
CA ARG A 570 -18.08 33.04 20.60
C ARG A 570 -17.09 32.13 19.88
N TYR A 571 -16.01 31.71 20.56
CA TYR A 571 -14.97 30.87 19.96
C TYR A 571 -15.45 29.48 19.56
N LEU A 572 -16.33 28.86 20.37
CA LEU A 572 -16.94 27.58 20.05
C LEU A 572 -17.96 27.72 18.92
N TRP A 573 -18.73 28.82 18.91
CA TRP A 573 -19.71 29.08 17.86
C TRP A 573 -19.04 29.39 16.50
N GLU A 574 -18.03 30.27 16.47
CA GLU A 574 -17.24 30.55 15.27
C GLU A 574 -16.42 29.31 14.84
N GLY A 575 -15.96 28.50 15.80
CA GLY A 575 -15.27 27.23 15.54
C GLY A 575 -16.13 26.16 14.85
N ALA A 576 -17.45 26.26 15.00
CA ALA A 576 -18.43 25.39 14.34
C ALA A 576 -18.83 25.89 12.93
N ALA A 577 -18.05 26.80 12.32
CA ALA A 577 -18.34 27.64 11.14
C ALA A 577 -19.08 27.02 9.93
N SER A 578 -19.10 25.69 9.77
CA SER A 578 -19.82 25.01 8.69
C SER A 578 -21.25 24.58 9.03
N GLU A 579 -21.67 24.69 10.29
CA GLU A 579 -22.95 24.17 10.78
C GLU A 579 -24.01 25.28 10.82
N THR A 580 -24.72 25.49 9.71
CA THR A 580 -25.68 26.58 9.48
C THR A 580 -26.86 26.67 10.46
N GLU A 581 -27.00 25.74 11.41
CA GLU A 581 -28.13 25.65 12.35
C GLU A 581 -27.75 25.90 13.82
N LEU A 582 -26.48 26.17 14.15
CA LEU A 582 -26.04 26.30 15.55
C LEU A 582 -26.29 27.70 16.13
N LEU A 583 -27.11 27.79 17.18
CA LEU A 583 -27.36 29.03 17.94
C LEU A 583 -26.34 29.21 19.09
N ALA A 584 -25.80 30.42 19.22
CA ALA A 584 -24.85 30.74 20.31
C ALA A 584 -25.43 30.55 21.72
N SER A 585 -26.75 30.71 21.90
CA SER A 585 -27.42 30.45 23.19
C SER A 585 -27.36 28.98 23.59
N VAL A 586 -27.48 28.06 22.64
CA VAL A 586 -27.42 26.61 22.89
C VAL A 586 -25.99 26.20 23.28
N VAL A 587 -24.97 26.80 22.66
CA VAL A 587 -23.57 26.62 23.06
C VAL A 587 -23.33 27.11 24.48
N ALA A 588 -23.85 28.28 24.85
CA ALA A 588 -23.74 28.83 26.21
C ALA A 588 -24.40 27.93 27.27
N GLU A 589 -25.56 27.34 26.96
CA GLU A 589 -26.23 26.37 27.84
C GLU A 589 -25.39 25.11 28.07
N VAL A 590 -24.76 24.57 27.03
CA VAL A 590 -23.85 23.42 27.17
C VAL A 590 -22.65 23.78 28.04
N ILE A 591 -22.03 24.95 27.84
CA ILE A 591 -20.91 25.41 28.68
C ILE A 591 -21.35 25.45 30.16
N SER A 592 -22.49 26.08 30.45
CA SER A 592 -23.02 26.17 31.83
C SER A 592 -23.26 24.79 32.45
N LYS A 593 -23.89 23.86 31.73
CA LYS A 593 -24.14 22.50 32.22
C LYS A 593 -22.85 21.74 32.50
N VAL A 594 -21.86 21.87 31.62
CA VAL A 594 -20.57 21.21 31.76
C VAL A 594 -19.82 21.71 32.99
N GLU A 595 -19.90 23.01 33.28
CA GLU A 595 -19.31 23.60 34.47
C GLU A 595 -20.02 23.19 35.77
N GLU A 596 -21.34 22.99 35.73
CA GLU A 596 -22.14 22.60 36.89
C GLU A 596 -21.99 21.11 37.26
N VAL A 597 -22.06 20.22 36.26
CA VAL A 597 -22.18 18.76 36.51
C VAL A 597 -21.24 17.88 35.69
N GLY A 598 -20.51 18.45 34.72
CA GLY A 598 -19.71 17.69 33.76
C GLY A 598 -18.26 17.43 34.19
N ILE A 599 -17.71 18.17 35.14
CA ILE A 599 -16.28 18.10 35.51
C ILE A 599 -16.10 17.39 36.85
N LYS A 600 -15.18 16.42 36.88
CA LYS A 600 -14.69 15.79 38.12
C LYS A 600 -13.17 15.83 38.15
N GLU A 601 -12.61 16.54 39.13
CA GLU A 601 -11.16 16.61 39.33
C GLU A 601 -10.69 15.41 40.14
N LEU A 602 -9.69 14.68 39.62
CA LEU A 602 -9.09 13.54 40.28
C LEU A 602 -7.72 13.93 40.85
N SER A 603 -7.56 13.75 42.16
CA SER A 603 -6.27 13.95 42.83
C SER A 603 -5.37 12.74 42.58
N VAL A 604 -4.23 12.96 41.93
CA VAL A 604 -3.21 11.93 41.75
C VAL A 604 -2.52 11.67 43.08
N ASP A 605 -2.61 10.43 43.57
CA ASP A 605 -1.97 10.04 44.83
C ASP A 605 -0.45 9.95 44.65
N LYS A 606 0.29 10.52 45.58
CA LYS A 606 1.76 10.46 45.59
C LYS A 606 2.27 9.04 45.83
N GLU A 607 1.50 8.20 46.50
CA GLU A 607 1.86 6.79 46.73
C GLU A 607 1.88 5.98 45.43
N TRP A 608 1.17 6.42 44.38
CA TRP A 608 1.16 5.74 43.08
C TRP A 608 2.56 5.66 42.44
N ALA A 609 3.42 6.64 42.69
CA ALA A 609 4.81 6.62 42.19
C ALA A 609 5.63 5.44 42.77
N SER A 610 5.20 4.89 43.91
CA SER A 610 5.87 3.77 44.59
C SER A 610 5.21 2.41 44.36
N LEU A 611 4.19 2.33 43.49
CA LEU A 611 3.54 1.06 43.16
C LEU A 611 4.55 0.07 42.57
N PRO A 612 4.59 -1.18 43.09
CA PRO A 612 5.57 -2.17 42.68
C PRO A 612 5.44 -2.50 41.19
N THR A 613 6.57 -2.73 40.53
CA THR A 613 6.63 -3.42 39.24
C THR A 613 6.26 -4.88 39.50
N GLY A 614 5.22 -5.40 38.85
CA GLY A 614 4.73 -6.77 39.09
C GLY A 614 5.80 -7.86 38.87
N GLU A 615 5.61 -9.03 39.49
CA GLU A 615 6.45 -10.22 39.25
C GLU A 615 6.18 -10.88 37.89
N GLU A 616 5.06 -10.53 37.23
CA GLU A 616 4.73 -10.90 35.85
C GLU A 616 5.22 -9.81 34.87
N GLU A 617 5.62 -10.19 33.65
CA GLU A 617 6.06 -9.24 32.61
C GLU A 617 4.98 -8.17 32.35
N GLU A 618 5.19 -6.93 32.82
CA GLU A 618 4.28 -5.80 32.57
C GLU A 618 4.16 -5.59 31.05
N VAL A 619 2.93 -5.53 30.54
CA VAL A 619 2.65 -5.26 29.14
C VAL A 619 3.18 -3.87 28.78
N ILE A 620 4.20 -3.81 27.92
CA ILE A 620 4.76 -2.55 27.41
C ILE A 620 3.80 -1.98 26.38
N LEU A 621 3.09 -0.91 26.76
CA LEU A 621 2.17 -0.22 25.85
C LEU A 621 2.94 0.73 24.92
N PRO A 622 2.54 0.84 23.63
CA PRO A 622 3.16 1.79 22.72
C PRO A 622 2.88 3.24 23.17
N PRO A 623 3.90 4.12 23.19
CA PRO A 623 3.73 5.52 23.59
C PRO A 623 3.07 6.39 22.51
N ARG A 624 3.08 5.92 21.25
CA ARG A 624 2.64 6.67 20.05
C ARG A 624 1.92 5.72 19.08
N PRO A 625 0.97 6.22 18.26
CA PRO A 625 0.32 5.41 17.24
C PRO A 625 1.30 5.03 16.12
N LEU A 626 1.08 3.85 15.53
CA LEU A 626 1.67 3.50 14.25
C LEU A 626 0.87 4.21 13.15
N GLU A 627 1.49 5.13 12.42
CA GLU A 627 0.82 5.87 11.34
C GLU A 627 0.63 4.96 10.12
N THR A 628 -0.42 4.16 10.16
CA THR A 628 -0.72 3.09 9.18
C THR A 628 -1.53 3.61 7.99
N SER A 629 -2.26 4.72 8.15
CA SER A 629 -3.14 5.32 7.16
C SER A 629 -3.25 6.84 7.37
N PHE A 630 -3.73 7.54 6.35
CA PHE A 630 -4.13 8.94 6.44
C PHE A 630 -5.64 9.12 6.63
N GLU A 631 -6.40 8.03 6.71
CA GLU A 631 -7.84 8.01 6.85
C GLU A 631 -8.24 7.04 7.96
N PRO A 632 -9.44 7.19 8.55
CA PRO A 632 -9.97 6.26 9.54
C PRO A 632 -9.98 4.82 9.02
N ASN A 633 -9.94 3.86 9.94
CA ASN A 633 -10.09 2.46 9.60
C ASN A 633 -11.44 2.26 8.90
N LEU A 634 -11.42 1.69 7.69
CA LEU A 634 -12.60 1.37 6.91
C LEU A 634 -13.35 0.23 7.60
N ARG A 635 -14.20 0.60 8.57
CA ARG A 635 -15.16 -0.30 9.21
C ARG A 635 -16.45 -0.28 8.41
N GLU A 636 -16.36 -0.57 7.12
CA GLU A 636 -17.56 -0.90 6.37
C GLU A 636 -18.05 -2.28 6.85
N SER A 637 -18.99 -2.27 7.79
CA SER A 637 -20.09 -3.22 7.60
C SER A 637 -20.85 -2.68 6.39
N ALA A 638 -20.48 -3.12 5.17
CA ALA A 638 -21.34 -2.89 4.03
C ALA A 638 -22.75 -3.27 4.49
N ILE A 639 -23.71 -2.34 4.45
CA ILE A 639 -25.11 -2.69 4.58
C ILE A 639 -25.43 -3.40 3.28
N VAL A 640 -24.96 -4.64 3.19
CA VAL A 640 -25.34 -5.57 2.14
C VAL A 640 -26.83 -5.79 2.39
N PRO A 641 -27.72 -5.32 1.50
CA PRO A 641 -29.13 -5.66 1.66
C PRO A 641 -29.21 -7.19 1.80
N PRO A 642 -29.82 -7.71 2.88
CA PRO A 642 -29.83 -9.14 3.10
C PRO A 642 -30.43 -9.83 1.87
N PRO A 643 -29.86 -10.97 1.41
CA PRO A 643 -30.37 -11.68 0.27
C PRO A 643 -31.85 -11.98 0.51
N ALA A 644 -32.71 -11.43 -0.34
CA ALA A 644 -34.15 -11.55 -0.22
C ALA A 644 -34.68 -12.45 -1.34
N ILE A 645 -35.74 -13.21 -1.05
CA ILE A 645 -36.45 -13.99 -2.06
C ILE A 645 -37.14 -13.00 -3.01
N SER A 646 -36.71 -12.97 -4.27
CA SER A 646 -37.32 -12.11 -5.29
C SER A 646 -38.48 -12.82 -5.98
N SER A 647 -39.55 -12.10 -6.31
CA SER A 647 -40.69 -12.69 -7.01
C SER A 647 -40.45 -12.74 -8.52
N LYS A 648 -41.00 -13.77 -9.20
CA LYS A 648 -40.99 -13.85 -10.68
C LYS A 648 -41.57 -12.60 -11.35
N LEU A 649 -42.50 -11.90 -10.68
CA LEU A 649 -43.08 -10.63 -11.14
C LEU A 649 -42.07 -9.48 -11.11
N GLU A 650 -41.28 -9.37 -10.04
CA GLU A 650 -40.22 -8.34 -9.93
C GLU A 650 -39.11 -8.55 -10.95
N LEU A 651 -38.67 -9.81 -11.15
CA LEU A 651 -37.71 -10.14 -12.21
C LEU A 651 -38.25 -9.77 -13.59
N SER A 652 -39.53 -10.05 -13.85
CA SER A 652 -40.19 -9.71 -15.11
C SER A 652 -40.20 -8.19 -15.35
N LYS A 653 -40.46 -7.37 -14.33
CA LYS A 653 -40.39 -5.90 -14.43
C LYS A 653 -38.98 -5.43 -14.79
N LYS A 654 -37.94 -5.95 -14.11
CA LYS A 654 -36.53 -5.62 -14.37
C LYS A 654 -36.11 -5.99 -15.81
N LEU A 655 -36.59 -7.11 -16.33
CA LEU A 655 -36.32 -7.55 -17.70
C LEU A 655 -37.09 -6.76 -18.77
N VAL A 656 -38.26 -6.22 -18.46
CA VAL A 656 -39.07 -5.41 -19.39
C VAL A 656 -38.57 -3.97 -19.47
N PHE A 657 -38.10 -3.38 -18.36
CA PHE A 657 -37.67 -1.98 -18.28
C PHE A 657 -36.15 -1.84 -18.08
N LYS A 658 -35.35 -2.47 -18.94
CA LYS A 658 -33.90 -2.66 -18.75
C LYS A 658 -33.14 -1.34 -18.54
N GLU A 659 -33.51 -0.29 -19.26
CA GLU A 659 -32.87 1.03 -19.20
C GLU A 659 -33.11 1.73 -17.85
N SER A 660 -34.30 1.55 -17.27
CA SER A 660 -34.67 2.17 -15.98
C SER A 660 -33.99 1.51 -14.79
N TYR A 661 -33.57 0.25 -14.93
CA TYR A 661 -32.89 -0.52 -13.88
C TYR A 661 -31.40 -0.73 -14.15
N GLY A 662 -30.83 -0.11 -15.19
CA GLY A 662 -29.41 -0.20 -15.51
C GLY A 662 -28.92 -1.63 -15.79
N LEU A 663 -29.80 -2.51 -16.28
CA LEU A 663 -29.48 -3.93 -16.46
C LEU A 663 -28.45 -4.10 -17.59
N THR A 664 -27.30 -4.69 -17.27
CA THR A 664 -26.24 -5.01 -18.22
C THR A 664 -26.04 -6.51 -18.32
N ASN A 665 -25.75 -7.01 -19.52
CA ASN A 665 -25.40 -8.41 -19.75
C ASN A 665 -23.89 -8.53 -19.88
N SER A 666 -23.26 -9.18 -18.92
CA SER A 666 -21.82 -9.42 -18.87
C SER A 666 -21.55 -10.86 -18.41
N LEU A 667 -20.45 -11.44 -18.91
CA LEU A 667 -20.05 -12.79 -18.54
C LEU A 667 -19.22 -12.74 -17.27
N ARG A 668 -19.77 -13.24 -16.16
CA ARG A 668 -19.10 -13.25 -14.84
C ARG A 668 -18.58 -11.85 -14.45
N PRO A 669 -19.46 -10.84 -14.29
CA PRO A 669 -19.08 -9.50 -13.85
C PRO A 669 -18.48 -9.48 -12.44
N ASP A 670 -18.69 -10.55 -11.68
CA ASP A 670 -18.18 -10.77 -10.32
C ASP A 670 -16.66 -11.02 -10.25
N LEU A 671 -15.92 -10.81 -11.34
CA LEU A 671 -14.48 -11.02 -11.38
C LEU A 671 -13.76 -9.90 -12.13
N PRO A 672 -12.62 -9.40 -11.61
CA PRO A 672 -11.85 -8.32 -12.23
C PRO A 672 -11.07 -8.76 -13.48
N VAL A 673 -11.24 -10.01 -13.92
CA VAL A 673 -10.57 -10.60 -15.08
C VAL A 673 -11.54 -10.78 -16.24
N ARG A 674 -11.06 -10.59 -17.46
CA ARG A 674 -11.89 -10.82 -18.65
C ARG A 674 -12.17 -12.32 -18.81
N ASN A 675 -13.45 -12.67 -18.84
CA ASN A 675 -13.92 -14.04 -19.04
C ASN A 675 -14.31 -14.28 -20.50
N PHE A 676 -14.16 -15.52 -20.95
CA PHE A 676 -14.48 -15.97 -22.29
C PHE A 676 -15.30 -17.26 -22.23
N ILE A 677 -16.20 -17.44 -23.19
CA ILE A 677 -16.86 -18.74 -23.43
C ILE A 677 -16.06 -19.45 -24.51
N VAL A 678 -15.60 -20.66 -24.23
CA VAL A 678 -14.86 -21.51 -25.18
C VAL A 678 -15.57 -22.85 -25.34
N LYS A 679 -15.23 -23.60 -26.39
CA LYS A 679 -15.86 -24.90 -26.70
C LYS A 679 -14.85 -26.03 -26.60
N VAL A 680 -15.23 -27.15 -26.00
CA VAL A 680 -14.39 -28.35 -26.02
C VAL A 680 -14.25 -28.84 -27.45
N LYS A 681 -13.03 -28.89 -27.96
CA LYS A 681 -12.68 -29.39 -29.28
C LYS A 681 -12.23 -30.85 -29.21
N GLU A 682 -11.41 -31.19 -28.23
CA GLU A 682 -10.96 -32.56 -27.95
C GLU A 682 -10.93 -32.79 -26.44
N ASN A 683 -11.31 -33.98 -25.99
CA ASN A 683 -11.11 -34.46 -24.63
C ASN A 683 -10.67 -35.91 -24.70
N ARG A 684 -9.36 -36.16 -24.56
CA ARG A 684 -8.75 -37.47 -24.79
C ARG A 684 -7.95 -37.91 -23.57
N ARG A 685 -8.28 -39.10 -23.05
CA ARG A 685 -7.48 -39.76 -22.03
C ARG A 685 -6.14 -40.23 -22.62
N LEU A 686 -5.04 -39.86 -21.98
CA LEU A 686 -3.67 -40.24 -22.36
C LEU A 686 -3.16 -41.51 -21.66
N THR A 687 -3.85 -41.96 -20.62
CA THR A 687 -3.50 -43.12 -19.80
C THR A 687 -4.39 -44.31 -20.17
N PRO A 688 -3.90 -45.56 -20.03
CA PRO A 688 -4.73 -46.75 -20.27
C PRO A 688 -5.95 -46.81 -19.34
N ASP A 689 -7.05 -47.41 -19.81
CA ASP A 689 -8.31 -47.49 -19.06
C ASP A 689 -8.20 -48.29 -17.75
N ASP A 690 -7.31 -49.29 -17.74
CA ASP A 690 -7.02 -50.14 -16.58
C ASP A 690 -6.04 -49.49 -15.58
N TYR A 691 -5.52 -48.30 -15.88
CA TYR A 691 -4.61 -47.58 -15.00
C TYR A 691 -5.35 -46.68 -14.01
N SER A 692 -4.88 -46.66 -12.75
CA SER A 692 -5.58 -46.02 -11.65
C SER A 692 -5.53 -44.49 -11.63
N ARG A 693 -4.79 -43.84 -12.55
CA ARG A 693 -4.71 -42.37 -12.64
C ARG A 693 -5.18 -41.94 -14.01
N ASN A 694 -6.24 -41.13 -14.05
CA ASN A 694 -6.80 -40.64 -15.30
C ASN A 694 -6.15 -39.30 -15.66
N ILE A 695 -5.34 -39.29 -16.72
CA ILE A 695 -4.71 -38.08 -17.27
C ILE A 695 -5.30 -37.78 -18.63
N PHE A 696 -5.73 -36.54 -18.86
CA PHE A 696 -6.42 -36.09 -20.05
C PHE A 696 -5.66 -34.96 -20.75
N HIS A 697 -5.65 -35.03 -22.08
CA HIS A 697 -5.37 -33.91 -22.96
C HIS A 697 -6.71 -33.31 -23.39
N ILE A 698 -6.88 -32.00 -23.17
CA ILE A 698 -8.11 -31.30 -23.52
C ILE A 698 -7.77 -30.10 -24.39
N GLU A 699 -8.44 -29.96 -25.53
CA GLU A 699 -8.32 -28.81 -26.41
C GLU A 699 -9.61 -28.00 -26.37
N PHE A 700 -9.51 -26.67 -26.30
CA PHE A 700 -10.64 -25.77 -26.41
C PHE A 700 -10.50 -24.88 -27.65
N ASP A 701 -11.57 -24.80 -28.44
CA ASP A 701 -11.71 -23.86 -29.55
C ASP A 701 -12.02 -22.46 -29.00
N VAL A 702 -11.17 -21.50 -29.36
CA VAL A 702 -11.25 -20.08 -29.00
C VAL A 702 -11.60 -19.18 -30.19
N SER A 703 -11.96 -19.76 -31.34
CA SER A 703 -12.35 -19.03 -32.55
C SER A 703 -13.45 -18.00 -32.27
N GLY A 704 -13.22 -16.74 -32.67
CA GLY A 704 -14.19 -15.66 -32.53
C GLY A 704 -14.40 -15.13 -31.10
N THR A 705 -13.70 -15.68 -30.10
CA THR A 705 -13.79 -15.22 -28.70
C THR A 705 -12.91 -14.00 -28.41
N GLY A 706 -11.84 -13.83 -29.19
CA GLY A 706 -10.80 -12.83 -28.94
C GLY A 706 -9.89 -13.15 -27.74
N LEU A 707 -9.90 -14.40 -27.25
CA LEU A 707 -8.99 -14.87 -26.21
C LEU A 707 -7.57 -14.93 -26.76
N THR A 708 -6.66 -14.19 -26.13
CA THR A 708 -5.22 -14.22 -26.39
C THR A 708 -4.48 -14.64 -25.14
N TYR A 709 -3.43 -15.43 -25.29
CA TYR A 709 -2.58 -15.85 -24.18
C TYR A 709 -1.12 -15.94 -24.63
N ASP A 710 -0.22 -15.66 -23.70
CA ASP A 710 1.22 -15.79 -23.90
C ASP A 710 1.74 -17.13 -23.38
N ILE A 711 2.93 -17.51 -23.85
CA ILE A 711 3.64 -18.70 -23.36
C ILE A 711 3.80 -18.65 -21.84
N GLY A 712 3.56 -19.79 -21.18
CA GLY A 712 3.69 -19.93 -19.73
C GLY A 712 2.46 -19.57 -18.92
N GLU A 713 1.43 -18.98 -19.53
CA GLU A 713 0.23 -18.56 -18.80
C GLU A 713 -0.65 -19.74 -18.39
N ALA A 714 -1.56 -19.48 -17.45
CA ALA A 714 -2.52 -20.46 -16.97
C ALA A 714 -3.93 -20.10 -17.43
N LEU A 715 -4.72 -21.12 -17.76
CA LEU A 715 -6.14 -21.01 -18.02
C LEU A 715 -6.91 -21.24 -16.73
N GLY A 716 -7.63 -20.22 -16.27
CA GLY A 716 -8.57 -20.29 -15.18
C GLY A 716 -9.89 -20.92 -15.63
N ILE A 717 -10.16 -22.14 -15.21
CA ILE A 717 -11.41 -22.86 -15.50
C ILE A 717 -12.44 -22.57 -14.39
N HIS A 718 -13.62 -22.11 -14.81
CA HIS A 718 -14.77 -21.91 -13.91
C HIS A 718 -15.56 -23.22 -13.84
N GLY A 719 -15.09 -24.14 -12.97
CA GLY A 719 -15.79 -25.40 -12.69
C GLY A 719 -17.16 -25.15 -12.03
N ARG A 720 -18.00 -26.18 -12.05
CA ARG A 720 -19.33 -26.18 -11.43
C ARG A 720 -19.45 -27.31 -10.41
N ASN A 721 -20.33 -27.18 -9.44
CA ASN A 721 -20.73 -28.34 -8.63
C ASN A 721 -21.50 -29.32 -9.52
N ASP A 722 -21.43 -30.60 -9.20
CA ASP A 722 -22.19 -31.64 -9.90
C ASP A 722 -23.70 -31.35 -9.73
N PRO A 723 -24.45 -31.13 -10.83
CA PRO A 723 -25.88 -30.88 -10.77
C PRO A 723 -26.67 -31.94 -10.02
N ALA A 724 -26.31 -33.23 -10.15
CA ALA A 724 -27.01 -34.33 -9.51
C ALA A 724 -26.81 -34.29 -7.99
N LEU A 725 -25.57 -34.05 -7.52
CA LEU A 725 -25.29 -33.91 -6.09
C LEU A 725 -25.95 -32.66 -5.49
N VAL A 726 -26.06 -31.57 -6.25
CA VAL A 726 -26.81 -30.39 -5.82
C VAL A 726 -28.30 -30.69 -5.69
N GLU A 727 -28.91 -31.44 -6.62
CA GLU A 727 -30.31 -31.86 -6.51
C GLU A 727 -30.54 -32.74 -5.27
N GLU A 728 -29.65 -33.70 -5.01
CA GLU A 728 -29.69 -34.53 -3.80
C GLU A 728 -29.62 -33.67 -2.52
N PHE A 729 -28.72 -32.69 -2.49
CA PHE A 729 -28.61 -31.75 -1.38
C PHE A 729 -29.87 -30.89 -1.21
N ILE A 730 -30.42 -30.34 -2.30
CA ILE A 730 -31.65 -29.53 -2.27
C ILE A 730 -32.82 -30.34 -1.68
N GLN A 731 -32.97 -31.59 -2.11
CA GLN A 731 -34.01 -32.50 -1.61
C GLN A 731 -33.82 -32.82 -0.13
N TRP A 732 -32.60 -33.14 0.30
CA TRP A 732 -32.29 -33.42 1.70
C TRP A 732 -32.45 -32.19 2.61
N TYR A 733 -31.98 -31.02 2.16
CA TYR A 733 -32.04 -29.78 2.93
C TYR A 733 -33.47 -29.25 3.05
N GLY A 734 -34.34 -29.57 2.08
CA GLY A 734 -35.72 -29.12 2.01
C GLY A 734 -35.89 -27.77 1.32
N LEU A 735 -35.03 -27.46 0.35
CA LEU A 735 -35.13 -26.24 -0.46
C LEU A 735 -35.94 -26.49 -1.74
N ASN A 736 -36.46 -25.42 -2.35
CA ASN A 736 -36.99 -25.47 -3.71
C ASN A 736 -35.97 -24.84 -4.68
N GLY A 737 -35.41 -25.65 -5.57
CA GLY A 737 -34.38 -25.20 -6.51
C GLY A 737 -34.81 -24.05 -7.43
N GLU A 738 -36.12 -23.91 -7.69
CA GLU A 738 -36.71 -22.89 -8.57
C GLU A 738 -36.96 -21.53 -7.91
N ASP A 739 -36.81 -21.45 -6.59
CA ASP A 739 -36.97 -20.19 -5.87
C ASP A 739 -35.83 -19.24 -6.26
N LEU A 740 -36.15 -17.95 -6.37
CA LEU A 740 -35.18 -16.92 -6.71
C LEU A 740 -34.57 -16.32 -5.45
N ILE A 741 -33.26 -16.11 -5.48
CA ILE A 741 -32.48 -15.49 -4.44
C ILE A 741 -31.65 -14.35 -5.05
N ASP A 742 -31.71 -13.19 -4.41
CA ASP A 742 -30.88 -12.04 -4.77
C ASP A 742 -29.59 -12.12 -3.95
N VAL A 743 -28.48 -12.55 -4.56
CA VAL A 743 -27.19 -12.68 -3.88
C VAL A 743 -26.35 -11.43 -4.14
N PRO A 744 -25.65 -10.88 -3.15
CA PRO A 744 -24.71 -9.80 -3.39
C PRO A 744 -23.66 -10.24 -4.41
N SER A 745 -23.34 -9.36 -5.35
CA SER A 745 -22.18 -9.53 -6.20
C SER A 745 -20.95 -9.59 -5.30
N ARG A 746 -19.98 -10.42 -5.68
CA ARG A 746 -18.75 -10.59 -4.89
C ARG A 746 -17.85 -9.36 -4.89
N ASP A 747 -17.93 -8.56 -5.95
CA ASP A 747 -17.08 -7.39 -6.16
C ASP A 747 -17.74 -6.08 -5.69
N ASP A 748 -19.07 -6.02 -5.72
CA ASP A 748 -19.84 -4.87 -5.25
C ASP A 748 -21.01 -5.36 -4.38
N PRO A 749 -20.92 -5.24 -3.05
CA PRO A 749 -22.00 -5.63 -2.15
C PRO A 749 -23.30 -4.85 -2.38
N ASN A 750 -23.26 -3.71 -3.10
CA ASN A 750 -24.43 -2.92 -3.49
C ASN A 750 -25.11 -3.42 -4.77
N THR A 751 -24.46 -4.30 -5.53
CA THR A 751 -25.03 -4.94 -6.72
C THR A 751 -25.59 -6.30 -6.35
N LEU A 752 -26.87 -6.55 -6.65
CA LEU A 752 -27.53 -7.84 -6.41
C LEU A 752 -27.65 -8.66 -7.71
N GLU A 753 -27.20 -9.91 -7.68
CA GLU A 753 -27.44 -10.91 -8.72
C GLU A 753 -28.67 -11.77 -8.35
N THR A 754 -29.72 -11.73 -9.17
CA THR A 754 -30.85 -12.65 -9.01
C THR A 754 -30.56 -13.98 -9.72
N ARG A 755 -30.60 -15.08 -8.97
CA ARG A 755 -30.42 -16.46 -9.48
C ARG A 755 -31.45 -17.40 -8.87
N THR A 756 -31.66 -18.55 -9.49
CA THR A 756 -32.37 -19.66 -8.81
C THR A 756 -31.48 -20.25 -7.71
N ILE A 757 -32.06 -20.81 -6.65
CA ILE A 757 -31.30 -21.53 -5.61
C ILE A 757 -30.42 -22.59 -6.26
N PHE A 758 -30.96 -23.34 -7.23
CA PHE A 758 -30.20 -24.34 -7.98
C PHE A 758 -28.97 -23.74 -8.66
N GLN A 759 -29.13 -22.64 -9.42
CA GLN A 759 -27.99 -21.97 -10.07
C GLN A 759 -26.95 -21.46 -9.08
N SER A 760 -27.39 -20.88 -7.95
CA SER A 760 -26.47 -20.40 -6.91
C SER A 760 -25.65 -21.54 -6.30
N LEU A 761 -26.29 -22.69 -6.04
CA LEU A 761 -25.61 -23.89 -5.52
C LEU A 761 -24.71 -24.55 -6.56
N VAL A 762 -25.01 -24.46 -7.86
CA VAL A 762 -24.20 -25.06 -8.93
C VAL A 762 -22.99 -24.19 -9.31
N GLU A 763 -23.18 -22.87 -9.41
CA GLU A 763 -22.21 -21.96 -10.04
C GLU A 763 -21.56 -20.94 -9.08
N ASN A 764 -22.20 -20.61 -7.95
CA ASN A 764 -21.79 -19.49 -7.11
C ASN A 764 -21.10 -19.89 -5.81
N ILE A 765 -21.50 -20.98 -5.13
CA ILE A 765 -20.89 -21.36 -3.84
C ILE A 765 -20.20 -22.71 -3.90
N ASP A 766 -19.15 -22.88 -3.11
CA ASP A 766 -18.36 -24.10 -3.00
C ASP A 766 -19.01 -25.06 -2.00
N LEU A 767 -20.05 -25.78 -2.43
CA LEU A 767 -20.82 -26.67 -1.56
C LEU A 767 -20.07 -27.96 -1.19
N PHE A 768 -19.22 -28.45 -2.10
CA PHE A 768 -18.53 -29.74 -1.97
C PHE A 768 -17.04 -29.63 -1.66
N GLY A 769 -16.51 -28.41 -1.53
CA GLY A 769 -15.13 -28.14 -1.11
C GLY A 769 -14.93 -28.09 0.41
N LYS A 770 -13.71 -27.70 0.81
CA LYS A 770 -13.20 -27.77 2.18
C LYS A 770 -13.68 -26.58 3.05
N PRO A 771 -14.47 -26.79 4.12
CA PRO A 771 -14.96 -25.71 4.97
C PRO A 771 -13.85 -25.05 5.80
N PRO A 772 -13.65 -23.73 5.71
CA PRO A 772 -12.69 -23.02 6.56
C PRO A 772 -13.23 -22.80 7.97
N LYS A 773 -12.35 -22.46 8.91
CA LYS A 773 -12.69 -22.18 10.32
C LYS A 773 -13.90 -21.23 10.48
N ARG A 774 -13.90 -20.11 9.73
CA ARG A 774 -14.98 -19.09 9.73
C ARG A 774 -16.38 -19.65 9.44
N PHE A 775 -16.48 -20.76 8.69
CA PHE A 775 -17.79 -21.37 8.39
C PHE A 775 -18.40 -22.00 9.65
N TYR A 776 -17.58 -22.65 10.49
CA TYR A 776 -18.05 -23.24 11.75
C TYR A 776 -18.47 -22.15 12.74
N GLU A 777 -17.72 -21.05 12.80
CA GLU A 777 -18.06 -19.84 13.58
C GLU A 777 -19.42 -19.28 13.13
N ALA A 778 -19.64 -19.14 11.82
CA ALA A 778 -20.88 -18.61 11.25
C ALA A 778 -22.07 -19.59 11.34
N LEU A 779 -21.83 -20.90 11.37
CA LEU A 779 -22.87 -21.92 11.45
C LEU A 779 -23.40 -22.11 12.88
N ALA A 780 -22.56 -21.93 13.91
CA ALA A 780 -22.90 -22.16 15.30
C ALA A 780 -24.16 -21.43 15.81
N PRO A 781 -24.44 -20.16 15.43
CA PRO A 781 -25.68 -19.47 15.82
C PRO A 781 -26.97 -20.12 15.33
N PHE A 782 -26.91 -20.90 14.26
CA PHE A 782 -28.09 -21.57 13.67
C PHE A 782 -28.41 -22.91 14.34
N ALA A 783 -27.52 -23.45 15.19
CA ALA A 783 -27.70 -24.73 15.86
C ALA A 783 -28.74 -24.63 16.99
N LEU A 784 -29.86 -25.33 16.84
CA LEU A 784 -30.92 -25.40 17.86
C LEU A 784 -30.59 -26.39 18.99
N ASP A 785 -29.75 -27.40 18.73
CA ASP A 785 -29.27 -28.33 19.75
C ASP A 785 -28.02 -27.76 20.45
N SER A 786 -28.05 -27.73 21.79
CA SER A 786 -26.98 -27.12 22.58
C SER A 786 -25.67 -27.91 22.53
N SER A 787 -25.72 -29.22 22.30
CA SER A 787 -24.52 -30.06 22.18
C SER A 787 -23.84 -29.89 20.82
N GLU A 788 -24.64 -29.78 19.74
CA GLU A 788 -24.15 -29.44 18.41
C GLU A 788 -23.54 -28.05 18.37
N LYS A 789 -24.21 -27.05 18.96
CA LYS A 789 -23.70 -25.68 19.08
C LYS A 789 -22.34 -25.63 19.78
N ALA A 790 -22.21 -26.25 20.95
CA ALA A 790 -20.96 -26.29 21.70
C ALA A 790 -19.83 -26.98 20.91
N LYS A 791 -20.16 -27.99 20.11
CA LYS A 791 -19.18 -28.68 19.26
C LYS A 791 -18.74 -27.83 18.07
N LEU A 792 -19.64 -27.06 17.46
CA LEU A 792 -19.32 -26.08 16.41
C LEU A 792 -18.43 -24.95 16.97
N GLU A 793 -18.79 -24.39 18.13
CA GLU A 793 -17.99 -23.36 18.82
C GLU A 793 -16.60 -23.88 19.19
N LYS A 794 -16.48 -25.15 19.62
CA LYS A 794 -15.19 -25.78 19.87
C LYS A 794 -14.37 -25.95 18.60
N LEU A 795 -14.95 -26.41 17.48
CA LEU A 795 -14.26 -26.51 16.19
C LEU A 795 -13.75 -25.14 15.69
N ALA A 796 -14.46 -24.09 16.07
CA ALA A 796 -14.15 -22.69 15.83
C ALA A 796 -13.17 -22.07 16.85
N SER A 797 -12.72 -22.79 17.87
CA SER A 797 -11.79 -22.25 18.87
C SER A 797 -10.34 -22.68 18.58
N PRO A 798 -9.32 -21.98 19.14
CA PRO A 798 -7.93 -22.42 19.07
C PRO A 798 -7.72 -23.85 19.61
N GLU A 799 -8.45 -24.23 20.67
CA GLU A 799 -8.39 -25.57 21.27
C GLU A 799 -8.94 -26.67 20.34
N GLY A 800 -9.83 -26.31 19.40
CA GLY A 800 -10.38 -27.23 18.40
C GLY A 800 -9.54 -27.39 17.14
N ALA A 801 -8.43 -26.66 16.97
CA ALA A 801 -7.62 -26.70 15.75
C ALA A 801 -7.19 -28.12 15.32
N PRO A 802 -6.78 -29.04 16.22
CA PRO A 802 -6.47 -30.42 15.82
C PRO A 802 -7.68 -31.19 15.29
N LEU A 803 -8.87 -30.98 15.87
CA LEU A 803 -10.10 -31.63 15.44
C LEU A 803 -10.59 -31.06 14.10
N LEU A 804 -10.50 -29.75 13.92
CA LEU A 804 -10.77 -29.10 12.64
C LEU A 804 -9.85 -29.63 11.54
N LYS A 805 -8.55 -29.79 11.84
CA LYS A 805 -7.60 -30.40 10.91
C LYS A 805 -7.99 -31.83 10.55
N ALA A 806 -8.37 -32.65 11.53
CA ALA A 806 -8.86 -34.01 11.26
C ALA A 806 -10.10 -34.03 10.36
N TYR A 807 -11.06 -33.12 10.59
CA TYR A 807 -12.26 -32.99 9.73
C TYR A 807 -11.90 -32.63 8.29
N GLN A 808 -10.86 -31.81 8.10
CA GLN A 808 -10.47 -31.30 6.80
C GLN A 808 -9.51 -32.22 6.03
N GLU A 809 -8.58 -32.88 6.70
CA GLU A 809 -7.47 -33.62 6.09
C GLU A 809 -7.58 -35.14 6.25
N ASP A 810 -8.26 -35.63 7.28
CA ASP A 810 -8.43 -37.07 7.50
C ASP A 810 -9.81 -37.54 7.05
N GLU A 811 -10.86 -36.78 7.38
CA GLU A 811 -12.26 -37.11 7.03
C GLU A 811 -12.67 -36.55 5.66
N PHE A 812 -12.01 -35.48 5.19
CA PHE A 812 -12.34 -34.76 3.95
C PHE A 812 -13.80 -34.27 3.89
N TYR A 813 -14.36 -33.80 5.02
CA TYR A 813 -15.72 -33.29 5.05
C TYR A 813 -15.88 -32.01 4.22
N SER A 814 -16.91 -31.98 3.38
CA SER A 814 -17.35 -30.79 2.67
C SER A 814 -18.33 -29.92 3.48
N PHE A 815 -18.73 -28.76 2.93
CA PHE A 815 -19.78 -27.94 3.55
C PHE A 815 -21.09 -28.73 3.69
N ALA A 816 -21.47 -29.47 2.64
CA ALA A 816 -22.63 -30.36 2.69
C ALA A 816 -22.48 -31.45 3.78
N ASP A 817 -21.32 -32.10 3.90
CA ASP A 817 -21.08 -33.11 4.93
C ASP A 817 -21.19 -32.53 6.35
N ILE A 818 -20.73 -31.30 6.58
CA ILE A 818 -20.85 -30.63 7.88
C ILE A 818 -22.31 -30.28 8.19
N LEU A 819 -23.07 -29.79 7.21
CA LEU A 819 -24.50 -29.53 7.39
C LEU A 819 -25.27 -30.82 7.71
N GLU A 820 -24.90 -31.95 7.09
CA GLU A 820 -25.44 -33.28 7.44
C GLU A 820 -25.07 -33.74 8.85
N LEU A 821 -23.85 -33.43 9.30
CA LEU A 821 -23.34 -33.82 10.62
C LEU A 821 -23.96 -33.03 11.78
N PHE A 822 -24.43 -31.81 11.50
CA PHE A 822 -25.07 -30.90 12.46
C PHE A 822 -26.50 -30.53 12.01
N PRO A 823 -27.43 -31.50 11.98
CA PRO A 823 -28.76 -31.31 11.40
C PRO A 823 -29.63 -30.29 12.14
N SER A 824 -29.28 -29.88 13.38
CA SER A 824 -29.97 -28.81 14.09
C SER A 824 -29.56 -27.40 13.62
N ALA A 825 -28.41 -27.28 12.94
CA ALA A 825 -27.90 -26.05 12.37
C ALA A 825 -28.36 -25.87 10.92
N LYS A 826 -29.57 -25.33 10.74
CA LYS A 826 -30.20 -25.13 9.42
C LYS A 826 -30.42 -23.65 9.08
N PRO A 827 -29.40 -22.95 8.56
CA PRO A 827 -29.55 -21.62 7.98
C PRO A 827 -30.58 -21.59 6.82
N THR A 828 -31.15 -20.41 6.52
CA THR A 828 -32.00 -20.25 5.34
C THR A 828 -31.18 -20.33 4.04
N ALA A 829 -31.81 -20.45 2.87
CA ALA A 829 -31.09 -20.39 1.59
C ALA A 829 -30.30 -19.09 1.41
N SER A 830 -30.83 -17.99 1.95
CA SER A 830 -30.17 -16.67 2.00
C SER A 830 -28.88 -16.73 2.83
N ASP A 831 -28.97 -17.21 4.06
CA ASP A 831 -27.84 -17.33 4.97
C ASP A 831 -26.79 -18.32 4.46
N LEU A 832 -27.22 -19.44 3.88
CA LEU A 832 -26.33 -20.46 3.32
C LEU A 832 -25.38 -19.87 2.26
N VAL A 833 -25.91 -19.05 1.34
CA VAL A 833 -25.09 -18.44 0.29
C VAL A 833 -24.09 -17.44 0.86
N GLN A 834 -24.37 -16.83 2.01
CA GLN A 834 -23.45 -15.91 2.68
C GLN A 834 -22.34 -16.64 3.45
N ILE A 835 -22.66 -17.72 4.15
CA ILE A 835 -21.70 -18.38 5.05
C ILE A 835 -20.82 -19.41 4.31
N VAL A 836 -21.30 -20.00 3.22
CA VAL A 836 -20.52 -20.93 2.38
C VAL A 836 -19.58 -20.13 1.48
N SER A 837 -18.36 -20.63 1.31
CA SER A 837 -17.37 -19.88 0.55
C SER A 837 -17.72 -19.81 -0.94
N PRO A 838 -17.45 -18.67 -1.59
CA PRO A 838 -17.35 -18.53 -3.03
C PRO A 838 -16.69 -19.72 -3.76
N LEU A 839 -17.36 -20.27 -4.78
CA LEU A 839 -16.72 -21.14 -5.77
C LEU A 839 -15.60 -20.41 -6.51
N LYS A 840 -14.38 -20.96 -6.43
CA LYS A 840 -13.16 -20.40 -7.04
C LYS A 840 -12.89 -21.03 -8.40
N ARG A 841 -12.35 -20.26 -9.34
CA ARG A 841 -11.80 -20.81 -10.59
C ARG A 841 -10.54 -21.63 -10.27
N ARG A 842 -10.30 -22.71 -11.03
CA ARG A 842 -9.08 -23.51 -10.92
C ARG A 842 -8.16 -23.18 -12.08
N GLU A 843 -6.91 -22.86 -11.75
CA GLU A 843 -5.90 -22.49 -12.73
C GLU A 843 -5.14 -23.75 -13.18
N TYR A 844 -5.00 -23.92 -14.48
CA TYR A 844 -4.24 -24.99 -15.12
C TYR A 844 -3.23 -24.38 -16.09
N SER A 845 -1.97 -24.77 -16.01
CA SER A 845 -0.94 -24.31 -16.94
C SER A 845 -1.30 -24.70 -18.38
N ILE A 846 -1.16 -23.75 -19.31
CA ILE A 846 -1.51 -23.97 -20.71
C ILE A 846 -0.46 -24.88 -21.37
N ALA A 847 -0.94 -25.85 -22.15
CA ALA A 847 -0.14 -26.89 -22.80
C ALA A 847 0.10 -26.68 -24.31
N SER A 848 -0.20 -25.48 -24.82
CA SER A 848 -0.05 -25.11 -26.23
C SER A 848 0.59 -23.74 -26.43
N SER A 849 1.30 -23.53 -27.54
CA SER A 849 1.65 -22.19 -28.03
C SER A 849 0.53 -21.63 -28.90
N GLN A 850 0.04 -20.42 -28.60
CA GLN A 850 -0.98 -19.78 -29.44
C GLN A 850 -0.44 -19.45 -30.84
N LYS A 851 0.88 -19.33 -31.01
CA LYS A 851 1.48 -19.11 -32.33
C LYS A 851 1.44 -20.35 -33.21
N MET A 852 1.48 -21.53 -32.60
CA MET A 852 1.27 -22.80 -33.30
C MET A 852 -0.21 -23.13 -33.47
N HIS A 853 -1.03 -22.75 -32.50
CA HIS A 853 -2.47 -23.04 -32.46
C HIS A 853 -3.27 -21.74 -32.26
N PRO A 854 -3.46 -20.91 -33.30
CA PRO A 854 -4.06 -19.57 -33.16
C PRO A 854 -5.47 -19.55 -32.56
N ASN A 855 -6.23 -20.60 -32.81
CA ASN A 855 -7.64 -20.71 -32.42
C ASN A 855 -7.87 -21.75 -31.33
N GLU A 856 -6.83 -22.24 -30.66
CA GLU A 856 -6.98 -23.31 -29.68
C GLU A 856 -6.12 -23.08 -28.44
N VAL A 857 -6.62 -23.56 -27.30
CA VAL A 857 -5.86 -23.63 -26.05
C VAL A 857 -5.94 -25.04 -25.50
N HIS A 858 -4.79 -25.63 -25.18
CA HIS A 858 -4.68 -27.02 -24.75
C HIS A 858 -4.37 -27.09 -23.26
N LEU A 859 -4.91 -28.08 -22.56
CA LEU A 859 -4.61 -28.39 -21.17
C LEU A 859 -4.17 -29.85 -21.03
N LEU A 860 -3.40 -30.11 -19.97
CA LEU A 860 -3.03 -31.45 -19.52
C LEU A 860 -3.42 -31.59 -18.06
N ILE A 861 -4.42 -32.43 -17.80
CA ILE A 861 -5.11 -32.49 -16.50
C ILE A 861 -5.07 -33.90 -15.95
N VAL A 862 -4.92 -34.03 -14.63
CA VAL A 862 -5.08 -35.29 -13.90
C VAL A 862 -6.35 -35.20 -13.08
N VAL A 863 -7.19 -36.23 -13.17
CA VAL A 863 -8.36 -36.38 -12.31
C VAL A 863 -7.88 -36.81 -10.92
N VAL A 864 -8.32 -36.07 -9.92
CA VAL A 864 -8.09 -36.42 -8.52
C VAL A 864 -9.31 -37.16 -8.01
N ASP A 865 -9.11 -38.36 -7.47
CA ASP A 865 -10.15 -39.16 -6.83
C ASP A 865 -9.62 -39.87 -5.59
N TRP A 866 -10.51 -40.16 -4.64
CA TRP A 866 -10.20 -40.90 -3.42
C TRP A 866 -11.46 -41.59 -2.87
N ILE A 867 -11.26 -42.54 -1.96
CA ILE A 867 -12.35 -43.15 -1.18
C ILE A 867 -12.29 -42.55 0.22
N ASP A 868 -13.39 -41.94 0.66
CA ASP A 868 -13.47 -41.38 2.02
C ASP A 868 -13.66 -42.49 3.08
N LYS A 869 -13.58 -42.14 4.37
CA LYS A 869 -13.75 -43.11 5.46
C LYS A 869 -15.17 -43.70 5.54
N ARG A 870 -16.15 -43.11 4.86
CA ARG A 870 -17.53 -43.61 4.73
C ARG A 870 -17.67 -44.55 3.52
N GLY A 871 -16.60 -44.80 2.77
CA GLY A 871 -16.58 -45.67 1.60
C GLY A 871 -17.14 -45.02 0.32
N ARG A 872 -17.36 -43.69 0.33
CA ARG A 872 -17.84 -42.97 -0.85
C ARG A 872 -16.67 -42.62 -1.76
N GLN A 873 -16.87 -42.78 -3.07
CA GLN A 873 -15.94 -42.26 -4.06
C GLN A 873 -16.10 -40.74 -4.15
N ARG A 874 -14.99 -40.03 -4.00
CA ARG A 874 -14.92 -38.56 -4.02
C ARG A 874 -13.97 -38.12 -5.10
N PHE A 875 -14.22 -36.92 -5.62
CA PHE A 875 -13.48 -36.36 -6.74
C PHE A 875 -13.04 -34.93 -6.47
N GLY A 876 -11.90 -34.55 -7.07
CA GLY A 876 -11.50 -33.16 -7.20
C GLY A 876 -12.44 -32.47 -8.19
N GLN A 877 -13.27 -31.56 -7.68
CA GLN A 877 -14.38 -30.93 -8.40
C GLN A 877 -14.05 -30.52 -9.84
N CYS A 878 -13.10 -29.59 -10.02
CA CYS A 878 -12.82 -29.04 -11.35
C CYS A 878 -12.17 -30.07 -12.29
N SER A 879 -11.32 -30.96 -11.75
CA SER A 879 -10.68 -32.01 -12.57
C SER A 879 -11.68 -33.06 -13.07
N HIS A 880 -12.68 -33.40 -12.26
CA HIS A 880 -13.73 -34.32 -12.63
C HIS A 880 -14.71 -33.67 -13.61
N TYR A 881 -15.14 -32.44 -13.32
CA TYR A 881 -15.94 -31.62 -14.24
C TYR A 881 -15.34 -31.59 -15.65
N LEU A 882 -14.03 -31.31 -15.77
CA LEU A 882 -13.34 -31.27 -17.05
C LEU A 882 -13.26 -32.65 -17.73
N SER A 883 -13.07 -33.72 -16.96
CA SER A 883 -12.98 -35.07 -17.51
C SER A 883 -14.28 -35.58 -18.14
N GLU A 884 -15.43 -35.04 -17.72
CA GLU A 884 -16.75 -35.45 -18.22
C GLU A 884 -17.28 -34.60 -19.37
N LEU A 885 -16.58 -33.51 -19.73
CA LEU A 885 -17.03 -32.65 -20.82
C LEU A 885 -16.96 -33.38 -22.17
N SER A 886 -18.07 -33.33 -22.90
CA SER A 886 -18.15 -33.85 -24.27
C SER A 886 -17.64 -32.81 -25.28
N VAL A 887 -17.19 -33.27 -26.45
CA VAL A 887 -16.87 -32.38 -27.57
C VAL A 887 -18.08 -31.51 -27.91
N GLY A 888 -17.86 -30.20 -28.04
CA GLY A 888 -18.88 -29.19 -28.28
C GLY A 888 -19.45 -28.54 -27.01
N SER A 889 -19.15 -29.06 -25.81
CA SER A 889 -19.57 -28.42 -24.56
C SER A 889 -18.95 -27.03 -24.39
N GLU A 890 -19.75 -26.06 -23.93
CA GLU A 890 -19.30 -24.71 -23.62
C GLU A 890 -18.92 -24.57 -22.14
N LEU A 891 -17.87 -23.81 -21.87
CA LEU A 891 -17.44 -23.46 -20.52
C LEU A 891 -16.83 -22.06 -20.46
N VAL A 892 -16.82 -21.49 -19.26
CA VAL A 892 -16.25 -20.18 -19.00
C VAL A 892 -14.80 -20.31 -18.55
N VAL A 893 -13.93 -19.52 -19.15
CA VAL A 893 -12.49 -19.48 -18.86
C VAL A 893 -11.98 -18.05 -18.73
N SER A 894 -10.88 -17.88 -18.01
CA SER A 894 -10.10 -16.64 -17.93
C SER A 894 -8.61 -16.94 -18.10
N VAL A 895 -7.82 -15.95 -18.53
CA VAL A 895 -6.36 -16.10 -18.67
C VAL A 895 -5.67 -15.42 -17.51
N LYS A 896 -4.67 -16.08 -16.92
CA LYS A 896 -3.85 -15.53 -15.83
C LYS A 896 -2.38 -15.42 -16.26
N PRO A 897 -1.77 -14.24 -16.10
CA PRO A 897 -0.33 -14.07 -16.28
C PRO A 897 0.49 -14.96 -15.35
N SER A 898 1.63 -15.44 -15.84
CA SER A 898 2.57 -16.31 -15.10
C SER A 898 4.01 -15.84 -15.29
N VAL A 899 4.87 -16.19 -14.32
CA VAL A 899 6.33 -15.98 -14.38
C VAL A 899 7.05 -17.04 -15.22
N MET A 900 6.35 -18.11 -15.65
CA MET A 900 6.87 -19.23 -16.45
C MET A 900 7.16 -18.83 -17.91
N LYS A 901 8.03 -17.85 -18.14
CA LYS A 901 8.35 -17.31 -19.47
C LYS A 901 9.64 -17.91 -20.04
N LEU A 902 9.72 -17.98 -21.37
CA LEU A 902 10.97 -18.33 -22.06
C LEU A 902 12.03 -17.22 -21.89
N PRO A 903 13.33 -17.55 -22.00
CA PRO A 903 14.38 -16.54 -21.97
C PRO A 903 14.23 -15.53 -23.12
N PRO A 904 14.76 -14.30 -22.97
CA PRO A 904 14.59 -13.23 -23.95
C PRO A 904 15.21 -13.56 -25.32
N LEU A 905 16.29 -14.36 -25.36
CA LEU A 905 16.93 -14.79 -26.60
C LEU A 905 16.51 -16.21 -26.97
N SER A 906 16.12 -16.43 -28.23
CA SER A 906 15.76 -17.77 -28.75
C SER A 906 16.90 -18.79 -28.65
N THR A 907 18.15 -18.31 -28.67
CA THR A 907 19.40 -19.09 -28.60
C THR A 907 19.82 -19.48 -27.18
N GLN A 908 19.21 -18.91 -26.14
CA GLN A 908 19.49 -19.32 -24.77
C GLN A 908 18.92 -20.72 -24.48
N PRO A 909 19.70 -21.62 -23.85
CA PRO A 909 19.22 -22.94 -23.48
C PRO A 909 18.11 -22.90 -22.44
N ILE A 910 17.24 -23.91 -22.47
CA ILE A 910 16.22 -24.15 -21.45
C ILE A 910 16.34 -25.57 -20.90
N VAL A 911 16.25 -25.68 -19.57
CA VAL A 911 16.24 -26.96 -18.84
C VAL A 911 14.90 -27.10 -18.14
N MET A 912 14.12 -28.11 -18.52
CA MET A 912 12.74 -28.27 -18.08
C MET A 912 12.59 -29.56 -17.29
N ALA A 913 12.20 -29.48 -16.03
CA ALA A 913 11.95 -30.62 -15.14
C ALA A 913 10.45 -30.75 -14.85
N GLY A 914 9.79 -31.71 -15.49
CA GLY A 914 8.32 -31.89 -15.43
C GLY A 914 7.88 -33.21 -14.83
N LEU A 915 6.93 -33.17 -13.89
CA LEU A 915 6.38 -34.36 -13.24
C LEU A 915 4.90 -34.54 -13.57
N GLY A 916 4.56 -35.62 -14.27
CA GLY A 916 3.19 -35.90 -14.71
C GLY A 916 2.58 -34.74 -15.51
N THR A 917 1.51 -34.12 -15.00
CA THR A 917 0.86 -32.97 -15.65
C THR A 917 1.70 -31.70 -15.66
N GLY A 918 2.81 -31.64 -14.90
CA GLY A 918 3.80 -30.58 -14.99
C GLY A 918 4.51 -30.48 -16.35
N LEU A 919 4.25 -31.42 -17.27
CA LEU A 919 4.67 -31.34 -18.67
C LEU A 919 3.86 -30.34 -19.50
N ALA A 920 2.73 -29.82 -18.99
CA ALA A 920 1.88 -28.86 -19.70
C ALA A 920 2.68 -27.64 -20.23
N PRO A 921 3.31 -26.80 -19.37
CA PRO A 921 4.01 -25.63 -19.86
C PRO A 921 5.19 -25.98 -20.78
N PHE A 922 5.82 -27.15 -20.58
CA PHE A 922 6.95 -27.59 -21.40
C PHE A 922 6.53 -28.03 -22.80
N LYS A 923 5.33 -28.60 -22.97
CA LYS A 923 4.76 -28.80 -24.31
C LYS A 923 4.58 -27.46 -25.03
N ALA A 924 4.05 -26.45 -24.35
CA ALA A 924 3.91 -25.11 -24.92
C ALA A 924 5.25 -24.48 -25.30
N PHE A 925 6.29 -24.64 -24.45
CA PHE A 925 7.64 -24.14 -24.72
C PHE A 925 8.26 -24.79 -25.95
N VAL A 926 8.13 -26.12 -26.08
CA VAL A 926 8.65 -26.85 -27.24
C VAL A 926 7.91 -26.43 -28.51
N GLU A 927 6.58 -26.27 -28.47
CA GLU A 927 5.81 -25.74 -29.60
C GLU A 927 6.25 -24.32 -30.02
N GLU A 928 6.54 -23.45 -29.05
CA GLU A 928 7.08 -22.13 -29.34
C GLU A 928 8.47 -22.20 -30.00
N LYS A 929 9.36 -23.10 -29.55
CA LYS A 929 10.66 -23.33 -30.19
C LYS A 929 10.52 -23.88 -31.60
N ILE A 930 9.54 -24.74 -31.86
CA ILE A 930 9.20 -25.22 -33.21
C ILE A 930 8.81 -24.04 -34.10
N TRP A 931 7.90 -23.19 -33.61
CA TRP A 931 7.48 -22.00 -34.33
C TRP A 931 8.67 -21.07 -34.63
N GLN A 932 9.54 -20.79 -33.65
CA GLN A 932 10.75 -19.98 -33.84
C GLN A 932 11.64 -20.54 -34.96
N LYS A 933 11.89 -21.86 -34.96
CA LYS A 933 12.68 -22.52 -36.01
C LYS A 933 12.00 -22.42 -37.39
N GLN A 934 10.67 -22.55 -37.45
CA GLN A 934 9.89 -22.38 -38.69
C GLN A 934 9.95 -20.94 -39.22
N GLN A 935 10.09 -19.93 -38.36
CA GLN A 935 10.34 -18.54 -38.76
C GLN A 935 11.79 -18.28 -39.20
N GLY A 936 12.66 -19.31 -39.24
CA GLY A 936 14.06 -19.19 -39.60
C GLY A 936 14.96 -18.65 -38.47
N MET A 937 14.47 -18.64 -37.23
CA MET A 937 15.28 -18.27 -36.07
C MET A 937 16.17 -19.43 -35.63
N GLU A 938 17.38 -19.12 -35.17
CA GLU A 938 18.23 -20.09 -34.47
C GLU A 938 17.67 -20.32 -33.05
N ILE A 939 17.60 -21.59 -32.65
CA ILE A 939 17.12 -21.99 -31.33
C ILE A 939 18.26 -22.57 -30.49
N GLY A 940 18.24 -22.26 -29.20
CA GLY A 940 19.15 -22.82 -28.19
C GLY A 940 18.83 -24.27 -27.86
N GLU A 941 19.67 -24.87 -27.02
CA GLU A 941 19.48 -26.25 -26.56
C GLU A 941 18.23 -26.38 -25.67
N VAL A 942 17.50 -27.48 -25.83
CA VAL A 942 16.26 -27.75 -25.10
C VAL A 942 16.40 -29.08 -24.38
N TYR A 943 16.55 -29.04 -23.06
CA TYR A 943 16.65 -30.22 -22.21
C TYR A 943 15.32 -30.47 -21.51
N LEU A 944 14.75 -31.66 -21.70
CA LEU A 944 13.49 -32.08 -21.06
C LEU A 944 13.76 -33.27 -20.14
N TYR A 945 13.57 -33.09 -18.84
CA TYR A 945 13.57 -34.15 -17.83
C TYR A 945 12.13 -34.40 -17.40
N LEU A 946 11.69 -35.65 -17.53
CA LEU A 946 10.32 -36.04 -17.21
C LEU A 946 10.29 -37.20 -16.24
N GLY A 947 9.42 -37.11 -15.23
CA GLY A 947 9.26 -38.14 -14.21
C GLY A 947 7.85 -38.72 -14.17
N ALA A 948 7.79 -40.06 -14.15
CA ALA A 948 6.54 -40.83 -14.15
C ALA A 948 6.67 -42.11 -13.32
N ARG A 949 5.54 -42.76 -13.02
CA ARG A 949 5.54 -44.05 -12.30
C ARG A 949 6.05 -45.17 -13.20
N HIS A 950 5.45 -45.30 -14.37
CA HIS A 950 5.72 -46.37 -15.32
C HIS A 950 5.79 -45.83 -16.74
N ARG A 951 6.67 -46.41 -17.57
CA ARG A 951 6.81 -46.00 -18.97
C ARG A 951 5.57 -46.34 -19.80
N LYS A 952 4.98 -47.51 -19.58
CA LYS A 952 3.85 -47.98 -20.39
C LYS A 952 2.59 -47.14 -20.15
N GLU A 953 2.34 -46.73 -18.90
CA GLU A 953 1.10 -46.06 -18.52
C GLU A 953 1.21 -44.53 -18.51
N GLU A 954 2.37 -43.96 -18.18
CA GLU A 954 2.54 -42.51 -17.92
C GLU A 954 3.63 -41.83 -18.75
N TYR A 955 4.09 -42.41 -19.86
CA TYR A 955 4.98 -41.71 -20.79
C TYR A 955 4.21 -40.72 -21.67
N LEU A 956 3.69 -39.67 -21.03
CA LEU A 956 2.82 -38.66 -21.64
C LEU A 956 3.53 -37.97 -22.82
N TYR A 957 2.91 -38.06 -24.00
CA TYR A 957 3.46 -37.58 -25.27
C TYR A 957 4.83 -38.18 -25.65
N GLY A 958 5.15 -39.40 -25.20
CA GLY A 958 6.44 -40.04 -25.46
C GLY A 958 6.89 -40.03 -26.91
N GLU A 959 6.04 -40.50 -27.83
CA GLU A 959 6.31 -40.50 -29.28
C GLU A 959 6.56 -39.09 -29.82
N LEU A 960 5.90 -38.07 -29.25
CA LEU A 960 6.08 -36.67 -29.64
C LEU A 960 7.46 -36.16 -29.22
N TRP A 961 7.89 -36.49 -28.00
CA TRP A 961 9.22 -36.11 -27.50
C TRP A 961 10.34 -36.78 -28.29
N GLU A 962 10.19 -38.05 -28.62
CA GLU A 962 11.13 -38.80 -29.46
C GLU A 962 11.21 -38.17 -30.87
N ALA A 963 10.08 -37.84 -31.49
CA ALA A 963 10.04 -37.18 -32.79
C ALA A 963 10.67 -35.77 -32.78
N TYR A 964 10.47 -34.99 -31.71
CA TYR A 964 11.08 -33.67 -31.57
C TYR A 964 12.59 -33.72 -31.29
N MET A 965 13.05 -34.79 -30.66
CA MET A 965 14.48 -35.05 -30.50
C MET A 965 15.12 -35.39 -31.86
N ASP A 966 14.51 -36.27 -32.64
CA ASP A 966 14.97 -36.63 -33.99
C ASP A 966 14.95 -35.43 -34.96
N ALA A 967 13.97 -34.52 -34.80
CA ALA A 967 13.88 -33.27 -35.58
C ALA A 967 14.87 -32.17 -35.13
N GLY A 968 15.69 -32.44 -34.10
CA GLY A 968 16.63 -31.47 -33.52
C GLY A 968 15.93 -30.22 -32.97
N ILE A 969 14.75 -30.39 -32.38
CA ILE A 969 14.05 -29.37 -31.60
C ILE A 969 14.39 -29.54 -30.12
N VAL A 970 14.29 -30.77 -29.63
CA VAL A 970 14.66 -31.15 -28.26
C VAL A 970 16.07 -31.74 -28.30
N THR A 971 16.99 -31.19 -27.51
CA THR A 971 18.39 -31.63 -27.46
C THR A 971 18.53 -32.94 -26.68
N HIS A 972 17.78 -33.09 -25.59
CA HIS A 972 17.84 -34.28 -24.74
C HIS A 972 16.51 -34.53 -24.02
N VAL A 973 16.13 -35.81 -23.91
CA VAL A 973 14.99 -36.27 -23.12
C VAL A 973 15.46 -37.23 -22.02
N GLY A 974 15.48 -36.76 -20.77
CA GLY A 974 15.84 -37.53 -19.59
C GLY A 974 14.59 -38.10 -18.90
N ALA A 975 14.11 -39.25 -19.36
CA ALA A 975 12.92 -39.91 -18.79
C ALA A 975 13.26 -40.78 -17.55
N ALA A 976 12.55 -40.55 -16.45
CA ALA A 976 12.67 -41.31 -15.21
C ALA A 976 11.36 -42.04 -14.87
N PHE A 977 11.44 -43.38 -14.77
CA PHE A 977 10.32 -44.24 -14.41
C PHE A 977 10.62 -44.94 -13.08
N SER A 978 9.85 -44.59 -12.05
CA SER A 978 10.17 -44.97 -10.66
C SER A 978 9.77 -46.39 -10.27
N ARG A 979 8.97 -47.09 -11.09
CA ARG A 979 8.38 -48.40 -10.76
C ARG A 979 8.64 -49.51 -11.79
N ASP A 980 9.41 -49.25 -12.86
CA ASP A 980 9.67 -50.25 -13.91
C ASP A 980 10.83 -51.20 -13.56
N GLN A 981 11.54 -50.94 -12.47
CA GLN A 981 12.69 -51.71 -12.00
C GLN A 981 12.76 -51.72 -10.45
N PRO A 982 13.52 -52.64 -9.81
CA PRO A 982 13.55 -52.77 -8.34
C PRO A 982 14.09 -51.55 -7.58
N HIS A 983 14.97 -50.75 -8.19
CA HIS A 983 15.49 -49.51 -7.62
C HIS A 983 14.78 -48.31 -8.23
N LYS A 984 14.42 -47.32 -7.42
CA LYS A 984 13.71 -46.14 -7.93
C LYS A 984 14.67 -45.24 -8.68
N ILE A 985 14.30 -44.85 -9.90
CA ILE A 985 14.99 -43.83 -10.69
C ILE A 985 14.08 -42.60 -10.73
N TYR A 986 14.63 -41.46 -10.35
CA TYR A 986 13.95 -40.17 -10.34
C TYR A 986 14.61 -39.17 -11.29
N ILE A 987 13.96 -38.03 -11.49
CA ILE A 987 14.43 -37.00 -12.42
C ILE A 987 15.78 -36.39 -12.00
N GLN A 988 16.05 -36.27 -10.69
CA GLN A 988 17.35 -35.83 -10.17
C GLN A 988 18.50 -36.76 -10.58
N ASP A 989 18.24 -38.07 -10.71
CA ASP A 989 19.25 -39.03 -11.14
C ASP A 989 19.61 -38.78 -12.62
N ARG A 990 18.59 -38.55 -13.45
CA ARG A 990 18.75 -38.22 -14.88
C ARG A 990 19.47 -36.88 -15.09
N ILE A 991 19.15 -35.87 -14.28
CA ILE A 991 19.82 -34.57 -14.36
C ILE A 991 21.32 -34.70 -14.06
N ARG A 992 21.68 -35.50 -13.06
CA ARG A 992 23.10 -35.74 -12.68
C ARG A 992 23.88 -36.55 -13.73
N GLU A 993 23.22 -37.42 -14.49
CA GLU A 993 23.85 -38.15 -15.62
C GLU A 993 24.38 -37.18 -16.71
N ASN A 994 23.78 -35.99 -16.84
CA ASN A 994 24.11 -34.97 -17.85
C ASN A 994 24.71 -33.70 -17.25
N LEU A 995 25.30 -33.79 -16.05
CA LEU A 995 25.77 -32.64 -15.29
C LEU A 995 26.72 -31.74 -16.11
N LYS A 996 27.63 -32.32 -16.88
CA LYS A 996 28.64 -31.58 -17.64
C LYS A 996 28.01 -30.73 -18.76
N GLU A 997 27.08 -31.31 -19.51
CA GLU A 997 26.35 -30.62 -20.57
C GLU A 997 25.47 -29.51 -19.99
N LEU A 998 24.79 -29.78 -18.88
CA LEU A 998 23.96 -28.80 -18.18
C LEU A 998 24.78 -27.65 -17.56
N THR A 999 25.97 -27.93 -17.03
CA THR A 999 26.92 -26.89 -16.58
C THR A 999 27.23 -25.93 -17.71
N SER A 1000 27.50 -26.42 -18.93
CA SER A 1000 27.75 -25.52 -20.07
C SER A 1000 26.48 -24.76 -20.49
N ALA A 1001 25.33 -25.43 -20.52
CA ALA A 1001 24.07 -24.80 -20.90
C ALA A 1001 23.63 -23.67 -19.95
N ILE A 1002 23.77 -23.86 -18.64
CA ILE A 1002 23.38 -22.88 -17.62
C ILE A 1002 24.46 -21.80 -17.45
N ALA A 1003 25.73 -22.19 -17.25
CA ALA A 1003 26.78 -21.23 -16.92
C ALA A 1003 27.37 -20.52 -18.15
N ASP A 1004 27.70 -21.24 -19.23
CA ASP A 1004 28.38 -20.63 -20.40
C ASP A 1004 27.41 -19.89 -21.30
N LYS A 1005 26.21 -20.44 -21.48
CA LYS A 1005 25.20 -19.93 -22.42
C LYS A 1005 24.05 -19.16 -21.74
N ASN A 1006 24.19 -18.93 -20.44
CA ASN A 1006 23.21 -18.20 -19.62
C ASN A 1006 21.78 -18.74 -19.77
N GLY A 1007 21.63 -20.07 -19.68
CA GLY A 1007 20.35 -20.75 -19.82
C GLY A 1007 19.45 -20.62 -18.58
N SER A 1008 18.19 -21.02 -18.74
CA SER A 1008 17.18 -21.01 -17.67
C SER A 1008 16.77 -22.42 -17.26
N PHE A 1009 16.45 -22.61 -15.98
CA PHE A 1009 16.01 -23.85 -15.37
C PHE A 1009 14.56 -23.70 -14.87
N TYR A 1010 13.71 -24.67 -15.21
CA TYR A 1010 12.28 -24.66 -14.90
C TYR A 1010 11.88 -25.95 -14.21
N LEU A 1011 11.09 -25.86 -13.14
CA LEU A 1011 10.48 -27.01 -12.47
C LEU A 1011 8.98 -26.82 -12.39
N CYS A 1012 8.23 -27.82 -12.87
CA CYS A 1012 6.78 -27.85 -12.77
C CYS A 1012 6.28 -29.22 -12.28
N GLY A 1013 5.47 -29.22 -11.21
CA GLY A 1013 5.01 -30.47 -10.59
C GLY A 1013 4.59 -30.33 -9.12
N PRO A 1014 4.49 -31.45 -8.38
CA PRO A 1014 4.20 -31.40 -6.94
C PRO A 1014 5.38 -30.78 -6.15
N THR A 1015 5.13 -30.33 -4.92
CA THR A 1015 6.14 -29.69 -4.04
C THR A 1015 7.22 -30.62 -3.48
N TRP A 1016 6.94 -31.91 -3.27
CA TRP A 1016 7.87 -32.84 -2.60
C TRP A 1016 9.28 -33.04 -3.24
N PRO A 1017 9.50 -32.93 -4.57
CA PRO A 1017 10.81 -33.09 -5.21
C PRO A 1017 11.59 -31.78 -5.33
N VAL A 1018 11.03 -30.64 -4.92
CA VAL A 1018 11.69 -29.33 -5.03
C VAL A 1018 13.08 -29.31 -4.35
N PRO A 1019 13.27 -29.87 -3.15
CA PRO A 1019 14.59 -29.88 -2.51
C PRO A 1019 15.62 -30.67 -3.34
N ASP A 1020 15.24 -31.86 -3.83
CA ASP A 1020 16.15 -32.72 -4.60
C ASP A 1020 16.56 -32.11 -5.95
N ILE A 1021 15.64 -31.39 -6.61
CA ILE A 1021 15.91 -30.71 -7.89
C ILE A 1021 16.70 -29.44 -7.70
N THR A 1022 16.43 -28.70 -6.64
CA THR A 1022 17.26 -27.55 -6.26
C THR A 1022 18.69 -27.99 -5.97
N ALA A 1023 18.88 -29.15 -5.31
CA ALA A 1023 20.19 -29.74 -5.11
C ALA A 1023 20.89 -30.11 -6.41
N CYS A 1024 20.16 -30.58 -7.44
CA CYS A 1024 20.77 -30.77 -8.76
C CYS A 1024 21.21 -29.46 -9.42
N LEU A 1025 20.51 -28.35 -9.19
CA LEU A 1025 20.94 -27.04 -9.67
C LEU A 1025 22.18 -26.55 -8.91
N GLN A 1026 22.26 -26.82 -7.60
CA GLN A 1026 23.48 -26.61 -6.81
C GLN A 1026 24.66 -27.42 -7.40
N ASP A 1027 24.45 -28.71 -7.70
CA ASP A 1027 25.47 -29.56 -8.33
C ASP A 1027 25.98 -28.93 -9.66
N ILE A 1028 25.10 -28.31 -10.45
CA ILE A 1028 25.44 -27.63 -11.72
C ILE A 1028 26.32 -26.40 -11.46
N ILE A 1029 25.96 -25.57 -10.48
CA ILE A 1029 26.68 -24.34 -10.10
C ILE A 1029 28.05 -24.68 -9.52
N GLU A 1030 28.12 -25.68 -8.63
CA GLU A 1030 29.36 -26.15 -8.02
C GLU A 1030 30.30 -26.77 -9.06
N SER A 1031 29.76 -27.52 -10.02
CA SER A 1031 30.52 -28.05 -11.17
C SER A 1031 31.16 -26.92 -11.98
N ASP A 1032 30.43 -25.82 -12.22
CA ASP A 1032 30.98 -24.63 -12.90
C ASP A 1032 32.07 -23.94 -12.07
N ALA A 1033 31.84 -23.77 -10.77
CA ALA A 1033 32.80 -23.15 -9.86
C ALA A 1033 34.10 -23.94 -9.77
N ALA A 1034 34.01 -25.27 -9.68
CA ALA A 1034 35.14 -26.18 -9.72
C ALA A 1034 35.90 -26.08 -11.05
N ARG A 1035 35.18 -25.99 -12.19
CA ARG A 1035 35.77 -25.79 -13.51
C ARG A 1035 36.52 -24.45 -13.63
N ARG A 1036 36.03 -23.38 -13.00
CA ARG A 1036 36.65 -22.05 -12.97
C ARG A 1036 37.71 -21.88 -11.88
N GLY A 1037 37.81 -22.80 -10.93
CA GLY A 1037 38.72 -22.70 -9.78
C GLY A 1037 38.33 -21.60 -8.77
N VAL A 1038 37.04 -21.27 -8.69
CA VAL A 1038 36.49 -20.21 -7.82
C VAL A 1038 35.59 -20.85 -6.75
N LYS A 1039 35.55 -20.27 -5.55
CA LYS A 1039 34.53 -20.62 -4.54
C LYS A 1039 33.30 -19.75 -4.75
N VAL A 1040 32.13 -20.37 -4.84
CA VAL A 1040 30.83 -19.69 -4.92
C VAL A 1040 29.93 -20.18 -3.80
N ASP A 1041 29.00 -19.34 -3.40
CA ASP A 1041 27.91 -19.72 -2.50
C ASP A 1041 26.71 -20.14 -3.37
N ALA A 1042 26.44 -21.45 -3.43
CA ALA A 1042 25.43 -22.00 -4.33
C ALA A 1042 24.00 -21.55 -3.96
N ASP A 1043 23.74 -21.30 -2.67
CA ASP A 1043 22.41 -20.83 -2.22
C ASP A 1043 22.16 -19.39 -2.67
N HIS A 1044 23.19 -18.55 -2.56
CA HIS A 1044 23.10 -17.17 -3.04
C HIS A 1044 22.88 -17.08 -4.56
N GLU A 1045 23.61 -17.88 -5.35
CA GLU A 1045 23.46 -17.94 -6.81
C GLU A 1045 22.07 -18.45 -7.23
N ILE A 1046 21.49 -19.39 -6.47
CA ILE A 1046 20.12 -19.87 -6.73
C ILE A 1046 19.09 -18.78 -6.48
N GLU A 1047 19.23 -17.99 -5.42
CA GLU A 1047 18.37 -16.83 -5.18
C GLU A 1047 18.54 -15.77 -6.29
N GLU A 1048 19.77 -15.49 -6.72
CA GLU A 1048 20.01 -14.59 -7.87
C GLU A 1048 19.37 -15.15 -9.17
N MET A 1049 19.42 -16.46 -9.39
CA MET A 1049 18.75 -17.10 -10.52
C MET A 1049 17.22 -16.97 -10.43
N LYS A 1050 16.62 -17.04 -9.24
CA LYS A 1050 15.17 -16.80 -9.07
C LYS A 1050 14.82 -15.34 -9.36
N GLU A 1051 15.57 -14.41 -8.78
CA GLU A 1051 15.36 -12.95 -8.97
C GLU A 1051 15.53 -12.53 -10.44
N SER A 1052 16.51 -13.11 -11.14
CA SER A 1052 16.75 -12.86 -12.57
C SER A 1052 15.82 -13.63 -13.50
N GLY A 1053 14.87 -14.42 -12.99
CA GLY A 1053 13.94 -15.22 -13.79
C GLY A 1053 14.59 -16.37 -14.55
N ARG A 1054 15.79 -16.79 -14.14
CA ARG A 1054 16.53 -17.93 -14.71
C ARG A 1054 16.28 -19.24 -13.96
N TYR A 1055 15.74 -19.21 -12.75
CA TYR A 1055 15.20 -20.39 -12.07
C TYR A 1055 13.74 -20.16 -11.68
N ILE A 1056 12.82 -20.88 -12.32
CA ILE A 1056 11.38 -20.69 -12.13
C ILE A 1056 10.74 -21.98 -11.61
N LEU A 1057 9.95 -21.83 -10.55
CA LEU A 1057 9.23 -22.90 -9.85
C LEU A 1057 7.72 -22.69 -9.99
N GLU A 1058 7.02 -23.65 -10.58
CA GLU A 1058 5.55 -23.68 -10.64
C GLU A 1058 5.04 -25.01 -10.04
N VAL A 1059 4.80 -25.00 -8.72
CA VAL A 1059 4.50 -26.21 -7.95
C VAL A 1059 3.16 -26.18 -7.23
N TYR A 1060 2.54 -27.36 -7.06
CA TYR A 1060 1.21 -27.54 -6.45
C TYR A 1060 1.18 -28.50 -5.26
#